data_AF-A0A2Z3H2Y5-F1
#
_entry.id   AF-A0A2Z3H2Y5-F1
#
_cell.length_a   1.000
_cell.length_b   1.000
_cell.length_c   1.000
_cell.angle_alpha   90.00
_cell.angle_beta   90.00
_cell.angle_gamma   90.00
#
_symmetry.space_group_name_H-M   'P 1'
#
loop_
_entity.id
_entity.type
_entity.pdbx_description
1 polymer ?
#
loop_
_entity_poly.entity_id
_entity_poly.type
_entity_poly.pdbx_seq_one_letter_code
_entity_poly.pdbx_strand_id
1 'polypeptide(L)'
;MTVPNRAVPPRLLNLLTADPVPDADLLSRFIQSRDGAAFATLVERHGPMVLRVCRRTLWDAHTAEDAFQATFLALVRGAGRVRKTASVAAWLHGAAVRISLKARGAATRAHRTPPAPSPAQCGPDPLAEITGRELVSAIDEELARLPDRFRAAITLCCLEGLSQDEAARRLGWSAASVRGRLERGRERLRVRLAQRGLALAAGLGGLLPGEAHATVPPRLLARVIELPTLGTVPPRVAEMAAGAAPSGAAWKAVAVALVVLAVGGAAVGSGSPPQNTPETATASTMPLAPSGARPEGGAGRPAANPPVKTDRYGDPLPAGAIMRLGTLRTRAPITGFGIEKDGTVVTVGPGADVRRWHATDDRSDEPIALPLAGPANTNNEPQVSPDGKLVAACSRDKVFVWEAPADAKAEPKPVATFDLARARLFRFAPDGRTLAVVTEAWNMVPAGAFLCDLKTQTAAAIDTGGVRYFEGLAFSGDGKRLGAFADASCFILWDATTGKQLTKYQAIGRMSRAFALNHTGDTRAAADYSGPKTEFRFTDPETGKKKDGLTGPDGDIYWLTYAADGKTLLAGDPGGVRWWDPVAGKLVRRYEGVAHGHALQEVPARFTPDGKVLVSHNGHVLLRWNAETGKPLFPEQDIGHGATVTAVGLSPDGTRIATRGMDNRLCVWDAATGKRLWHAPDARTKVADIDFGPDGTFLVVGGPKWDEVTKYDAATGKVLLTFAVDPKGPKQAGVFSARVSKDGQTVVAHTGPYVAGAPSVVTVWNAITGERLKSSPLSDSKWHEFSALSPDGEYLAGGMLGSRAVAVAAPDRDLLADAKLPGSLTQTGRFSADGRWLALVTTERAGGAQKYSAVLVSATTWHAVSTIPLTADYRARIAVAPDGRTLAVAVGDAVEFYDAGTQKLLGRHLAPPAGWEKFRFGNISALSFTPDGTKLITGHTDTTALVWPVPARPGK
;
A
#
# COMPACT_ATOMS: atom_id res chain seq x y z
N MET A 1 59.69 -2.28 8.64
CA MET A 1 58.93 -1.04 8.37
C MET A 1 57.75 -0.98 9.34
N THR A 2 57.82 -0.05 10.28
CA THR A 2 56.84 0.25 11.33
C THR A 2 55.81 1.26 10.86
N VAL A 3 54.51 1.01 11.05
CA VAL A 3 53.45 2.02 11.25
C VAL A 3 52.42 1.43 12.25
N PRO A 4 51.86 2.21 13.20
CA PRO A 4 51.44 1.71 14.51
C PRO A 4 49.96 1.32 14.65
N ASN A 5 49.75 0.42 15.59
CA ASN A 5 48.48 -0.05 16.16
C ASN A 5 47.77 1.11 16.89
N ARG A 6 46.60 1.54 16.41
CA ARG A 6 45.69 2.43 17.16
C ARG A 6 44.72 1.57 17.97
N ALA A 7 44.91 1.59 19.28
CA ALA A 7 44.07 0.95 20.27
C ALA A 7 42.60 1.40 20.15
N VAL A 8 41.70 0.42 20.07
CA VAL A 8 40.27 0.63 20.35
C VAL A 8 40.12 0.94 21.84
N PRO A 9 39.41 2.00 22.25
CA PRO A 9 39.30 2.37 23.65
C PRO A 9 38.62 1.26 24.47
N PRO A 10 39.11 0.96 25.69
CA PRO A 10 38.68 -0.18 26.52
C PRO A 10 37.23 -0.12 27.01
N ARG A 11 36.46 0.92 26.65
CA ARG A 11 35.03 1.01 26.97
C ARG A 11 34.14 0.13 26.07
N LEU A 12 34.59 -0.26 24.88
CA LEU A 12 33.78 -1.06 23.95
C LEU A 12 33.90 -2.58 24.16
N LEU A 13 35.03 -3.08 24.69
CA LEU A 13 35.18 -4.50 25.02
C LEU A 13 34.43 -4.92 26.30
N ASN A 14 34.18 -3.98 27.22
CA ASN A 14 33.45 -4.27 28.46
C ASN A 14 31.92 -4.43 28.28
N LEU A 15 31.36 -4.08 27.12
CA LEU A 15 29.93 -4.29 26.83
C LEU A 15 29.63 -5.68 26.24
N LEU A 16 30.64 -6.36 25.70
CA LEU A 16 30.48 -7.68 25.08
C LEU A 16 30.91 -8.85 25.99
N THR A 17 31.44 -8.56 27.18
CA THR A 17 31.93 -9.57 28.15
C THR A 17 31.47 -9.34 29.60
N ALA A 18 30.66 -8.31 29.87
CA ALA A 18 30.05 -8.16 31.19
C ALA A 18 28.83 -9.08 31.34
N ASP A 19 28.81 -9.90 32.40
CA ASP A 19 27.64 -10.66 32.80
C ASP A 19 26.38 -9.75 32.80
N PRO A 20 25.25 -10.22 32.25
CA PRO A 20 24.05 -9.39 32.16
C PRO A 20 23.59 -9.03 33.58
N VAL A 21 23.71 -7.73 33.92
CA VAL A 21 23.28 -7.18 35.21
C VAL A 21 21.85 -7.68 35.54
N PRO A 22 21.64 -8.36 36.68
CA PRO A 22 20.34 -8.90 37.07
C PRO A 22 19.27 -7.81 37.11
N ASP A 23 18.02 -8.17 36.77
CA ASP A 23 16.91 -7.21 36.75
C ASP A 23 16.66 -6.59 38.14
N ALA A 24 17.02 -7.29 39.22
CA ALA A 24 16.98 -6.78 40.59
C ALA A 24 17.95 -5.62 40.83
N ASP A 25 19.11 -5.64 40.19
CA ASP A 25 20.14 -4.61 40.32
C ASP A 25 19.82 -3.39 39.45
N LEU A 26 19.32 -3.62 38.22
CA LEU A 26 18.78 -2.57 37.35
C LEU A 26 17.61 -1.84 38.03
N LEU A 27 16.69 -2.59 38.65
CA LEU A 27 15.58 -2.02 39.39
C LEU A 27 16.06 -1.26 40.64
N SER A 28 17.08 -1.77 41.35
CA SER A 28 17.65 -1.10 42.52
C SER A 28 18.31 0.23 42.16
N ARG A 29 19.07 0.27 41.05
CA ARG A 29 19.65 1.51 40.49
C ARG A 29 18.55 2.50 40.11
N PHE A 30 17.50 2.04 39.43
CA PHE A 30 16.36 2.89 39.09
C PHE A 30 15.64 3.45 40.34
N ILE A 31 15.48 2.66 41.40
CA ILE A 31 14.84 3.12 42.66
C ILE A 31 15.70 4.14 43.40
N GLN A 32 17.02 3.92 43.48
CA GLN A 32 17.92 4.73 44.28
C GLN A 32 18.32 6.05 43.61
N SER A 33 18.59 6.03 42.31
CA SER A 33 19.15 7.18 41.59
C SER A 33 18.30 7.64 40.40
N ARG A 34 17.10 7.07 40.19
CA ARG A 34 16.25 7.34 39.02
C ARG A 34 17.02 7.22 37.69
N ASP A 35 17.91 6.23 37.64
CA ASP A 35 18.75 5.94 36.48
C ASP A 35 17.90 5.58 35.25
N GLY A 36 17.78 6.53 34.31
CA GLY A 36 17.03 6.38 33.08
C GLY A 36 17.60 5.31 32.15
N ALA A 37 18.92 5.06 32.18
CA ALA A 37 19.54 4.01 31.39
C ALA A 37 19.20 2.62 31.96
N ALA A 38 19.21 2.46 33.29
CA ALA A 38 18.77 1.22 33.94
C ALA A 38 17.28 0.93 33.66
N PHE A 39 16.44 1.97 33.64
CA PHE A 39 15.04 1.84 33.27
C PHE A 39 14.84 1.49 31.79
N ALA A 40 15.57 2.14 30.88
CA ALA A 40 15.54 1.83 29.46
C ALA A 40 15.90 0.36 29.19
N THR A 41 16.95 -0.15 29.85
CA THR A 41 17.33 -1.57 29.75
C THR A 41 16.22 -2.51 30.25
N LEU A 42 15.47 -2.16 31.30
CA LEU A 42 14.32 -2.94 31.76
C LEU A 42 13.15 -2.93 30.75
N VAL A 43 12.90 -1.79 30.12
CA VAL A 43 11.84 -1.64 29.10
C VAL A 43 12.22 -2.37 27.82
N GLU A 44 13.47 -2.32 27.40
CA GLU A 44 13.99 -3.07 26.24
C GLU A 44 13.90 -4.58 26.47
N ARG A 45 14.26 -5.06 27.68
CA ARG A 45 14.23 -6.49 28.03
C ARG A 45 12.81 -7.05 28.11
N HIS A 46 11.89 -6.37 28.79
CA HIS A 46 10.55 -6.91 29.08
C HIS A 46 9.41 -6.29 28.25
N GLY A 47 9.68 -5.21 27.51
CA GLY A 47 8.71 -4.54 26.65
C GLY A 47 8.05 -5.47 25.63
N PRO A 48 8.79 -6.34 24.92
CA PRO A 48 8.18 -7.31 24.02
C PRO A 48 7.11 -8.19 24.70
N MET A 49 7.37 -8.67 25.92
CA MET A 49 6.41 -9.47 26.68
C MET A 49 5.17 -8.64 27.05
N VAL A 50 5.36 -7.45 27.62
CA VAL A 50 4.25 -6.59 28.07
C VAL A 50 3.35 -6.19 26.91
N LEU A 51 3.93 -5.76 25.78
CA LEU A 51 3.18 -5.34 24.59
C LEU A 51 2.37 -6.50 24.02
N ARG A 52 2.94 -7.71 24.04
CA ARG A 52 2.27 -8.93 23.59
C ARG A 52 1.05 -9.24 24.46
N VAL A 53 1.17 -9.16 25.78
CA VAL A 53 0.04 -9.34 26.70
C VAL A 53 -1.05 -8.29 26.42
N CYS A 54 -0.67 -7.00 26.33
CA CYS A 54 -1.65 -5.93 26.09
C CYS A 54 -2.40 -6.10 24.76
N ARG A 55 -1.72 -6.44 23.66
CA ARG A 55 -2.34 -6.66 22.34
C ARG A 55 -3.15 -7.96 22.26
N ARG A 56 -2.86 -8.97 23.09
CA ARG A 56 -3.65 -10.20 23.16
C ARG A 56 -4.94 -9.99 23.95
N THR A 57 -4.89 -9.20 25.02
CA THR A 57 -6.06 -8.96 25.90
C THR A 57 -6.99 -7.86 25.37
N LEU A 58 -6.46 -6.87 24.65
CA LEU A 58 -7.21 -5.71 24.14
C LEU A 58 -7.37 -5.76 22.61
N TRP A 59 -8.59 -5.49 22.14
CA TRP A 59 -8.95 -5.56 20.72
C TRP A 59 -8.46 -4.37 19.88
N ASP A 60 -8.23 -3.22 20.51
CA ASP A 60 -7.79 -1.98 19.89
C ASP A 60 -6.28 -1.74 20.09
N ALA A 61 -5.56 -1.46 19.00
CA ALA A 61 -4.11 -1.29 19.01
C ALA A 61 -3.67 -0.07 19.82
N HIS A 62 -4.43 1.03 19.77
CA HIS A 62 -4.12 2.24 20.53
C HIS A 62 -4.35 2.03 22.03
N THR A 63 -5.44 1.38 22.42
CA THR A 63 -5.72 1.02 23.80
C THR A 63 -4.69 0.01 24.34
N ALA A 64 -4.17 -0.89 23.49
CA ALA A 64 -3.08 -1.79 23.85
C ALA A 64 -1.75 -1.04 24.07
N GLU A 65 -1.46 0.00 23.29
CA GLU A 65 -0.30 0.87 23.48
C GLU A 65 -0.44 1.78 24.73
N ASP A 66 -1.65 2.26 25.02
CA ASP A 66 -1.97 2.98 26.26
C ASP A 66 -1.80 2.06 27.48
N ALA A 67 -2.27 0.81 27.40
CA ALA A 67 -2.08 -0.20 28.45
C ALA A 67 -0.61 -0.59 28.63
N PHE A 68 0.16 -0.64 27.54
CA PHE A 68 1.61 -0.85 27.56
C PHE A 68 2.33 0.27 28.32
N GLN A 69 2.05 1.53 27.97
CA GLN A 69 2.59 2.70 28.67
C GLN A 69 2.16 2.74 30.14
N ALA A 70 0.88 2.44 30.41
CA ALA A 70 0.34 2.39 31.77
C ALA A 70 1.01 1.31 32.64
N THR A 71 1.44 0.19 32.04
CA THR A 71 2.13 -0.90 32.75
C THR A 71 3.52 -0.46 33.23
N PHE A 72 4.31 0.19 32.37
CA PHE A 72 5.61 0.71 32.78
C PHE A 72 5.49 1.96 33.67
N LEU A 73 4.45 2.78 33.50
CA LEU A 73 4.14 3.85 34.45
C LEU A 73 3.78 3.30 35.84
N ALA A 74 3.09 2.17 35.92
CA ALA A 74 2.84 1.48 37.18
C ALA A 74 4.15 0.98 37.83
N LEU A 75 5.13 0.53 37.02
CA LEU A 75 6.47 0.18 37.52
C LEU A 75 7.18 1.42 38.09
N VAL A 76 7.17 2.55 37.38
CA VAL A 76 7.79 3.82 37.84
C VAL A 76 7.22 4.25 39.19
N ARG A 77 5.90 4.08 39.39
CA ARG A 77 5.17 4.45 40.60
C ARG A 77 5.28 3.42 41.73
N GLY A 78 5.60 2.15 41.43
CA GLY A 78 5.53 1.01 42.36
C GLY A 78 6.82 0.21 42.54
N ALA A 79 7.95 0.62 41.94
CA ALA A 79 9.20 -0.13 41.86
C ALA A 79 9.71 -0.68 43.20
N GLY A 80 9.61 0.09 44.29
CA GLY A 80 10.06 -0.31 45.63
C GLY A 80 9.35 -1.55 46.22
N ARG A 81 8.17 -1.91 45.71
CA ARG A 81 7.40 -3.08 46.16
C ARG A 81 7.66 -4.34 45.33
N VAL A 82 8.23 -4.22 44.13
CA VAL A 82 8.58 -5.36 43.26
C VAL A 82 9.73 -6.17 43.90
N ARG A 83 10.74 -5.47 44.43
CA ARG A 83 11.94 -6.06 45.06
C ARG A 83 11.65 -6.96 46.27
N LYS A 84 10.51 -6.81 46.95
CA LYS A 84 10.18 -7.54 48.19
C LYS A 84 9.36 -8.82 47.98
N THR A 85 8.77 -9.04 46.79
CA THR A 85 7.73 -10.08 46.64
C THR A 85 7.77 -10.88 45.33
N ALA A 86 8.38 -10.38 44.24
CA ALA A 86 8.31 -11.04 42.92
C ALA A 86 9.51 -10.76 42.00
N SER A 87 9.72 -11.60 40.98
CA SER A 87 10.58 -11.29 39.82
C SER A 87 9.97 -10.14 39.00
N VAL A 88 10.80 -9.25 38.46
CA VAL A 88 10.38 -8.08 37.66
C VAL A 88 9.51 -8.50 36.47
N ALA A 89 9.92 -9.54 35.74
CA ALA A 89 9.15 -10.10 34.62
C ALA A 89 7.77 -10.64 35.08
N ALA A 90 7.73 -11.39 36.17
CA ALA A 90 6.49 -11.97 36.71
C ALA A 90 5.53 -10.89 37.22
N TRP A 91 6.05 -9.78 37.73
CA TRP A 91 5.28 -8.64 38.18
C TRP A 91 4.72 -7.83 37.00
N LEU A 92 5.55 -7.53 35.99
CA LEU A 92 5.16 -6.80 34.79
C LEU A 92 4.09 -7.55 33.99
N HIS A 93 4.22 -8.87 33.84
CA HIS A 93 3.20 -9.71 33.24
C HIS A 93 1.85 -9.57 33.97
N GLY A 94 1.85 -9.71 35.30
CA GLY A 94 0.62 -9.58 36.10
C GLY A 94 0.01 -8.17 36.05
N ALA A 95 0.84 -7.12 36.00
CA ALA A 95 0.39 -5.74 35.86
C ALA A 95 -0.26 -5.50 34.49
N ALA A 96 0.36 -5.98 33.41
CA ALA A 96 -0.17 -5.90 32.05
C ALA A 96 -1.54 -6.55 31.93
N VAL A 97 -1.70 -7.78 32.43
CA VAL A 97 -3.00 -8.50 32.43
C VAL A 97 -4.07 -7.69 33.17
N ARG A 98 -3.78 -7.18 34.38
CA ARG A 98 -4.77 -6.41 35.17
C ARG A 98 -5.19 -5.11 34.48
N ILE A 99 -4.22 -4.35 33.97
CA ILE A 99 -4.47 -3.06 33.29
C ILE A 99 -5.30 -3.30 32.03
N SER A 100 -4.95 -4.31 31.23
CA SER A 100 -5.68 -4.66 30.02
C SER A 100 -7.09 -5.19 30.30
N LEU A 101 -7.29 -6.01 31.33
CA LEU A 101 -8.64 -6.46 31.72
C LEU A 101 -9.51 -5.30 32.24
N LYS A 102 -8.93 -4.35 32.98
CA LYS A 102 -9.65 -3.15 33.45
C LYS A 102 -10.05 -2.26 32.27
N ALA A 103 -9.15 -2.03 31.31
CA ALA A 103 -9.44 -1.27 30.10
C ALA A 103 -10.53 -1.95 29.25
N ARG A 104 -10.50 -3.29 29.13
CA ARG A 104 -11.55 -4.07 28.47
C ARG A 104 -12.91 -3.90 29.17
N GLY A 105 -12.96 -4.06 30.49
CA GLY A 105 -14.19 -3.92 31.27
C GLY A 105 -14.75 -2.49 31.35
N ALA A 106 -13.92 -1.47 31.13
CA ALA A 106 -14.36 -0.08 30.98
C ALA A 106 -15.00 0.13 29.59
N ALA A 107 -14.41 -0.42 28.53
CA ALA A 107 -14.97 -0.39 27.18
C ALA A 107 -16.32 -1.13 27.09
N THR A 108 -16.46 -2.29 27.73
CA THR A 108 -17.73 -3.05 27.76
C THR A 108 -18.83 -2.33 28.56
N ARG A 109 -18.47 -1.58 29.63
CA ARG A 109 -19.44 -0.79 30.41
C ARG A 109 -19.89 0.48 29.70
N ALA A 110 -19.00 1.11 28.93
CA ALA A 110 -19.36 2.23 28.04
C ALA A 110 -20.32 1.81 26.91
N HIS A 111 -20.48 0.50 26.66
CA HIS A 111 -21.39 -0.06 25.65
C HIS A 111 -22.68 -0.68 26.25
N ARG A 112 -22.96 -0.52 27.55
CA ARG A 112 -24.19 -1.01 28.19
C ARG A 112 -24.98 0.13 28.86
N THR A 113 -25.91 0.71 28.10
CA THR A 113 -27.11 1.39 28.61
C THR A 113 -28.29 0.40 28.39
N PRO A 114 -29.17 0.12 29.38
CA PRO A 114 -30.05 -1.07 29.31
C PRO A 114 -31.44 -0.78 28.70
N PRO A 115 -32.07 -1.78 28.04
CA PRO A 115 -33.51 -1.98 28.14
C PRO A 115 -33.89 -3.32 28.84
N ALA A 116 -35.17 -3.41 29.18
CA ALA A 116 -35.86 -4.30 30.14
C ALA A 116 -35.80 -5.83 29.87
N PRO A 117 -36.21 -6.69 30.85
CA PRO A 117 -35.99 -8.14 30.80
C PRO A 117 -37.20 -8.92 30.27
N SER A 118 -36.95 -9.98 29.47
CA SER A 118 -37.71 -11.26 29.36
C SER A 118 -37.24 -12.08 28.13
N PRO A 119 -37.59 -13.38 28.00
CA PRO A 119 -37.22 -14.47 28.89
C PRO A 119 -36.58 -15.66 28.13
N ALA A 120 -35.96 -16.55 28.92
CA ALA A 120 -35.49 -17.91 28.60
C ALA A 120 -35.46 -18.36 27.12
N GLN A 121 -34.26 -18.40 26.54
CA GLN A 121 -33.95 -19.34 25.46
C GLN A 121 -32.81 -20.26 25.90
N CYS A 122 -33.06 -21.55 25.68
CA CYS A 122 -32.17 -22.67 25.98
C CYS A 122 -30.82 -22.44 25.29
N GLY A 123 -29.74 -22.48 26.07
CA GLY A 123 -28.40 -22.09 25.61
C GLY A 123 -27.81 -23.08 24.60
N PRO A 124 -27.08 -22.60 23.57
CA PRO A 124 -26.12 -23.43 22.87
C PRO A 124 -24.97 -23.81 23.81
N ASP A 125 -24.44 -25.02 23.63
CA ASP A 125 -23.33 -25.63 24.36
C ASP A 125 -22.18 -24.63 24.63
N PRO A 126 -21.80 -24.37 25.89
CA PRO A 126 -20.82 -23.34 26.24
C PRO A 126 -19.38 -23.59 25.74
N LEU A 127 -19.16 -24.68 24.99
CA LEU A 127 -17.84 -25.08 24.49
C LEU A 127 -17.67 -24.95 22.96
N ALA A 128 -18.72 -24.62 22.20
CA ALA A 128 -18.62 -24.60 20.73
C ALA A 128 -18.03 -23.30 20.12
N GLU A 129 -17.95 -22.20 20.88
CA GLU A 129 -17.45 -20.91 20.35
C GLU A 129 -16.54 -20.14 21.33
N ILE A 130 -15.55 -20.81 21.94
CA ILE A 130 -14.39 -20.05 22.45
C ILE A 130 -13.46 -19.80 21.27
N THR A 131 -13.40 -18.56 20.79
CA THR A 131 -12.42 -18.19 19.76
C THR A 131 -11.00 -18.48 20.27
N GLY A 132 -10.07 -18.87 19.39
CA GLY A 132 -8.68 -19.15 19.78
C GLY A 132 -7.98 -18.00 20.54
N ARG A 133 -8.51 -16.76 20.47
CA ARG A 133 -8.03 -15.59 21.23
C ARG A 133 -8.61 -15.49 22.65
N GLU A 134 -9.86 -15.91 22.87
CA GLU A 134 -10.44 -15.99 24.22
C GLU A 134 -9.80 -17.10 25.05
N LEU A 135 -9.42 -18.20 24.39
CA LEU A 135 -8.60 -19.26 24.98
C LEU A 135 -7.25 -18.71 25.48
N VAL A 136 -6.56 -17.89 24.68
CA VAL A 136 -5.26 -17.28 25.06
C VAL A 136 -5.43 -16.26 26.19
N SER A 137 -6.50 -15.46 26.20
CA SER A 137 -6.80 -14.55 27.32
C SER A 137 -7.05 -15.32 28.63
N ALA A 138 -7.73 -16.46 28.58
CA ALA A 138 -7.97 -17.29 29.76
C ALA A 138 -6.66 -17.92 30.29
N ILE A 139 -5.71 -18.25 29.40
CA ILE A 139 -4.38 -18.74 29.78
C ILE A 139 -3.57 -17.66 30.51
N ASP A 140 -3.53 -16.44 29.99
CA ASP A 140 -2.80 -15.32 30.62
C ASP A 140 -3.39 -14.95 32.00
N GLU A 141 -4.72 -15.07 32.16
CA GLU A 141 -5.42 -14.92 33.44
C GLU A 141 -5.04 -15.99 34.47
N GLU A 142 -5.02 -17.27 34.09
CA GLU A 142 -4.65 -18.35 35.00
C GLU A 142 -3.15 -18.38 35.31
N LEU A 143 -2.31 -17.98 34.35
CA LEU A 143 -0.89 -17.81 34.58
C LEU A 143 -0.61 -16.69 35.60
N ALA A 144 -1.37 -15.58 35.53
CA ALA A 144 -1.27 -14.49 36.51
C ALA A 144 -1.65 -14.92 37.94
N ARG A 145 -2.56 -15.91 38.10
CA ARG A 145 -3.01 -16.45 39.39
C ARG A 145 -2.03 -17.46 40.02
N LEU A 146 -1.01 -17.90 39.30
CA LEU A 146 0.01 -18.80 39.86
C LEU A 146 0.91 -18.11 40.90
N PRO A 147 1.39 -18.84 41.91
CA PRO A 147 2.42 -18.33 42.82
C PRO A 147 3.67 -17.85 42.08
N ASP A 148 4.25 -16.75 42.53
CA ASP A 148 5.31 -16.00 41.84
C ASP A 148 6.53 -16.86 41.46
N ARG A 149 6.91 -17.81 42.32
CA ARG A 149 8.02 -18.74 42.07
C ARG A 149 7.81 -19.67 40.87
N PHE A 150 6.56 -19.93 40.48
CA PHE A 150 6.22 -20.74 39.31
C PHE A 150 5.96 -19.86 38.09
N ARG A 151 5.25 -18.74 38.30
CA ARG A 151 4.98 -17.74 37.27
C ARG A 151 6.28 -17.21 36.66
N ALA A 152 7.26 -16.85 37.48
CA ALA A 152 8.55 -16.33 37.01
C ALA A 152 9.30 -17.29 36.08
N ALA A 153 9.33 -18.60 36.39
CA ALA A 153 9.97 -19.59 35.54
C ALA A 153 9.24 -19.78 34.20
N ILE A 154 7.91 -19.83 34.21
CA ILE A 154 7.11 -19.97 32.99
C ILE A 154 7.21 -18.71 32.12
N THR A 155 7.14 -17.52 32.72
CA THR A 155 7.23 -16.26 31.99
C THR A 155 8.58 -16.13 31.28
N LEU A 156 9.70 -16.36 31.97
CA LEU A 156 11.02 -16.23 31.33
C LEU A 156 11.26 -17.33 30.28
N CYS A 157 11.00 -18.60 30.59
CA CYS A 157 11.33 -19.68 29.67
C CYS A 157 10.33 -19.84 28.52
N CYS A 158 9.03 -19.61 28.77
CA CYS A 158 7.98 -19.90 27.78
C CYS A 158 7.39 -18.66 27.12
N LEU A 159 7.43 -17.49 27.76
CA LEU A 159 6.94 -16.25 27.15
C LEU A 159 8.06 -15.37 26.62
N GLU A 160 9.19 -15.29 27.32
CA GLU A 160 10.37 -14.54 26.86
C GLU A 160 11.35 -15.39 26.05
N GLY A 161 11.19 -16.72 26.06
CA GLY A 161 11.96 -17.66 25.22
C GLY A 161 13.37 -17.97 25.73
N LEU A 162 13.66 -17.70 26.99
CA LEU A 162 14.98 -17.95 27.57
C LEU A 162 15.26 -19.44 27.78
N SER A 163 16.53 -19.83 27.66
CA SER A 163 16.99 -21.14 28.13
C SER A 163 16.86 -21.25 29.66
N GLN A 164 16.76 -22.47 30.18
CA GLN A 164 16.64 -22.71 31.62
C GLN A 164 17.85 -22.15 32.41
N ASP A 165 19.04 -22.15 31.79
CA ASP A 165 20.28 -21.65 32.39
C ASP A 165 20.36 -20.11 32.38
N GLU A 166 19.83 -19.46 31.35
CA GLU A 166 19.67 -17.99 31.33
C GLU A 166 18.61 -17.52 32.32
N ALA A 167 17.48 -18.23 32.41
CA ALA A 167 16.45 -17.94 33.40
C ALA A 167 16.97 -18.17 34.83
N ALA A 168 17.81 -19.18 35.05
CA ALA A 168 18.48 -19.44 36.33
C ALA A 168 19.38 -18.27 36.74
N ARG A 169 20.23 -17.80 35.81
CA ARG A 169 21.08 -16.62 36.01
C ARG A 169 20.28 -15.35 36.31
N ARG A 170 19.20 -15.09 35.56
CA ARG A 170 18.35 -13.89 35.77
C ARG A 170 17.56 -13.91 37.08
N LEU A 171 17.16 -15.09 37.55
CA LEU A 171 16.38 -15.25 38.79
C LEU A 171 17.24 -15.47 40.04
N GLY A 172 18.56 -15.64 39.88
CA GLY A 172 19.46 -16.02 40.98
C GLY A 172 19.16 -17.42 41.55
N TRP A 173 18.68 -18.35 40.71
CA TRP A 173 18.33 -19.73 41.10
C TRP A 173 19.31 -20.73 40.49
N SER A 174 19.39 -21.94 41.03
CA SER A 174 20.07 -23.04 40.33
C SER A 174 19.25 -23.53 39.14
N ALA A 175 19.91 -24.01 38.08
CA ALA A 175 19.25 -24.57 36.89
C ALA A 175 18.27 -25.72 37.24
N ALA A 176 18.66 -26.58 38.19
CA ALA A 176 17.79 -27.63 38.73
C ALA A 176 16.53 -27.07 39.43
N SER A 177 16.66 -25.94 40.13
CA SER A 177 15.53 -25.24 40.76
C SER A 177 14.57 -24.63 39.74
N VAL A 178 15.09 -24.04 38.66
CA VAL A 178 14.27 -23.53 37.54
C VAL A 178 13.50 -24.67 36.88
N ARG A 179 14.19 -25.78 36.55
CA ARG A 179 13.58 -26.96 35.93
C ARG A 179 12.45 -27.54 36.77
N GLY A 180 12.69 -27.82 38.05
CA GLY A 180 11.66 -28.37 38.94
C GLY A 180 10.52 -27.39 39.24
N ARG A 181 10.74 -26.07 39.18
CA ARG A 181 9.67 -25.07 39.33
C ARG A 181 8.87 -24.89 38.04
N LEU A 182 9.50 -25.02 36.87
CA LEU A 182 8.84 -24.98 35.58
C LEU A 182 7.87 -26.17 35.41
N GLU A 183 8.31 -27.38 35.75
CA GLU A 183 7.47 -28.59 35.70
C GLU A 183 6.26 -28.50 36.63
N ARG A 184 6.49 -28.19 37.92
CA ARG A 184 5.39 -28.02 38.89
C ARG A 184 4.47 -26.85 38.54
N GLY A 185 5.00 -25.80 37.92
CA GLY A 185 4.23 -24.66 37.45
C GLY A 185 3.31 -25.02 36.29
N ARG A 186 3.83 -25.75 35.29
CA ARG A 186 3.05 -26.23 34.14
C ARG A 186 1.93 -27.17 34.56
N GLU A 187 2.20 -28.07 35.50
CA GLU A 187 1.16 -28.99 35.99
C GLU A 187 0.05 -28.24 36.74
N ARG A 188 0.40 -27.27 37.59
CA ARG A 188 -0.60 -26.42 38.27
C ARG A 188 -1.43 -25.59 37.29
N LEU A 189 -0.80 -25.08 36.24
CA LEU A 189 -1.51 -24.34 35.18
C LEU A 189 -2.46 -25.26 34.42
N ARG A 190 -2.01 -26.46 34.06
CA ARG A 190 -2.82 -27.49 33.39
C ARG A 190 -4.06 -27.87 34.22
N VAL A 191 -3.89 -28.12 35.53
CA VAL A 191 -5.01 -28.44 36.44
C VAL A 191 -6.02 -27.29 36.51
N ARG A 192 -5.55 -26.03 36.61
CA ARG A 192 -6.44 -24.85 36.67
C ARG A 192 -7.18 -24.58 35.37
N LEU A 193 -6.53 -24.79 34.23
CA LEU A 193 -7.17 -24.69 32.92
C LEU A 193 -8.20 -25.82 32.72
N ALA A 194 -7.89 -27.03 33.18
CA ALA A 194 -8.82 -28.16 33.14
C ALA A 194 -10.07 -27.89 34.00
N GLN A 195 -9.91 -27.27 35.18
CA GLN A 195 -11.03 -26.85 36.04
C GLN A 195 -11.92 -25.76 35.39
N ARG A 196 -11.42 -24.99 34.42
CA ARG A 196 -12.20 -24.06 33.59
C ARG A 196 -12.87 -24.74 32.38
N GLY A 197 -12.81 -26.08 32.27
CA GLY A 197 -13.37 -26.82 31.14
C GLY A 197 -12.48 -26.80 29.88
N LEU A 198 -11.27 -26.25 29.97
CA LEU A 198 -10.34 -26.12 28.83
C LEU A 198 -9.44 -27.39 28.66
N ALA A 199 -9.94 -28.55 29.11
CA ALA A 199 -9.15 -29.77 29.32
C ALA A 199 -8.90 -30.60 28.04
N LEU A 200 -9.67 -30.40 26.96
CA LEU A 200 -9.55 -31.16 25.71
C LEU A 200 -8.73 -30.41 24.67
N ALA A 201 -7.45 -30.21 24.97
CA ALA A 201 -6.41 -30.00 23.97
C ALA A 201 -5.19 -30.80 24.41
N ALA A 202 -5.08 -32.03 23.91
CA ALA A 202 -3.85 -32.83 23.99
C ALA A 202 -2.75 -32.11 23.20
N GLY A 203 -2.15 -31.09 23.81
CA GLY A 203 -1.29 -30.15 23.10
C GLY A 203 -0.93 -28.87 23.87
N LEU A 204 -1.02 -28.84 25.20
CA LEU A 204 -0.49 -27.70 25.98
C LEU A 204 1.04 -27.55 25.85
N GLY A 205 1.74 -28.57 25.33
CA GLY A 205 3.15 -28.46 24.91
C GLY A 205 3.36 -27.59 23.66
N GLY A 206 2.31 -27.30 22.89
CA GLY A 206 2.38 -26.54 21.63
C GLY A 206 1.71 -25.15 21.66
N LEU A 207 1.02 -24.77 22.74
CA LEU A 207 0.29 -23.48 22.85
C LEU A 207 1.11 -22.34 23.48
N LEU A 208 2.33 -22.62 23.93
CA LEU A 208 3.33 -21.58 24.24
C LEU A 208 4.46 -21.67 23.22
N PRO A 209 4.25 -21.24 21.95
CA PRO A 209 5.37 -21.03 21.05
C PRO A 209 6.22 -19.89 21.63
N GLY A 210 7.45 -20.24 21.99
CA GLY A 210 8.57 -19.32 21.85
C GLY A 210 8.77 -18.99 20.36
N GLU A 211 9.31 -17.81 20.11
CA GLU A 211 9.71 -17.29 18.79
C GLU A 211 8.65 -16.55 17.95
N ALA A 212 8.14 -15.45 18.51
CA ALA A 212 8.04 -14.18 17.77
C ALA A 212 8.25 -13.05 18.80
N HIS A 213 9.42 -12.40 18.78
CA HIS A 213 9.64 -11.21 19.61
C HIS A 213 8.65 -10.14 19.15
N ALA A 214 7.75 -9.69 20.04
CA ALA A 214 6.97 -8.51 19.73
C ALA A 214 7.94 -7.33 19.75
N THR A 215 8.31 -6.81 18.59
CA THR A 215 9.20 -5.66 18.53
C THR A 215 8.43 -4.45 19.04
N VAL A 216 8.88 -3.86 20.15
CA VAL A 216 8.31 -2.61 20.65
C VAL A 216 8.63 -1.53 19.63
N PRO A 217 7.63 -0.82 19.06
CA PRO A 217 7.90 0.25 18.10
C PRO A 217 8.86 1.28 18.72
N PRO A 218 9.89 1.77 17.99
CA PRO A 218 10.89 2.70 18.55
C PRO A 218 10.27 3.96 19.16
N ARG A 219 9.15 4.45 18.59
CA ARG A 219 8.38 5.58 19.12
C ARG A 219 7.71 5.28 20.47
N LEU A 220 7.24 4.06 20.66
CA LEU A 220 6.62 3.61 21.90
C LEU A 220 7.67 3.37 22.98
N LEU A 221 8.83 2.83 22.58
CA LEU A 221 10.00 2.68 23.46
C LEU A 221 10.50 4.04 23.95
N ALA A 222 10.70 5.01 23.05
CA ALA A 222 11.11 6.37 23.40
C ALA A 222 10.14 7.03 24.39
N ARG A 223 8.82 6.95 24.13
CA ARG A 223 7.80 7.52 25.04
C ARG A 223 7.81 6.88 26.43
N VAL A 224 8.02 5.57 26.52
CA VAL A 224 8.08 4.88 27.82
C VAL A 224 9.36 5.26 28.57
N ILE A 225 10.49 5.36 27.86
CA ILE A 225 11.78 5.77 28.44
C ILE A 225 11.75 7.22 28.96
N GLU A 226 10.94 8.09 28.36
CA GLU A 226 10.75 9.50 28.79
C GLU A 226 9.80 9.67 29.99
N LEU A 227 8.99 8.66 30.34
CA LEU A 227 8.07 8.69 31.50
C LEU A 227 8.74 9.09 32.84
N PRO A 228 9.98 8.66 33.15
CA PRO A 228 10.66 9.05 34.39
C PRO A 228 11.24 10.48 34.36
N THR A 229 11.39 11.11 33.19
CA THR A 229 12.18 12.35 33.03
C THR A 229 11.41 13.58 32.52
N LEU A 230 10.23 13.44 31.91
CA LEU A 230 9.52 14.59 31.26
C LEU A 230 8.08 14.87 31.71
N GLY A 231 7.59 14.20 32.75
CA GLY A 231 6.47 14.69 33.58
C GLY A 231 5.06 14.82 32.94
N THR A 232 4.90 14.69 31.62
CA THR A 232 3.58 14.79 30.96
C THR A 232 3.09 13.40 30.52
N VAL A 233 2.09 12.88 31.25
CA VAL A 233 1.43 11.61 30.95
C VAL A 233 0.02 11.90 30.44
N PRO A 234 -0.41 11.30 29.31
CA PRO A 234 -1.80 11.43 28.85
C PRO A 234 -2.80 11.03 29.95
N PRO A 235 -3.89 11.79 30.17
CA PRO A 235 -4.84 11.54 31.27
C PRO A 235 -5.38 10.11 31.30
N ARG A 236 -5.67 9.56 30.11
CA ARG A 236 -6.16 8.18 29.93
C ARG A 236 -5.16 7.12 30.40
N VAL A 237 -3.86 7.32 30.11
CA VAL A 237 -2.77 6.43 30.55
C VAL A 237 -2.58 6.53 32.07
N ALA A 238 -2.69 7.74 32.63
CA ALA A 238 -2.61 7.97 34.07
C ALA A 238 -3.76 7.29 34.83
N GLU A 239 -4.99 7.34 34.29
CA GLU A 239 -6.19 6.72 34.85
C GLU A 239 -6.14 5.18 34.77
N MET A 240 -5.67 4.63 33.65
CA MET A 240 -5.46 3.19 33.48
C MET A 240 -4.43 2.66 34.48
N ALA A 241 -3.35 3.41 34.71
CA ALA A 241 -2.31 3.05 35.67
C ALA A 241 -2.78 3.17 37.14
N ALA A 242 -3.73 4.07 37.44
CA ALA A 242 -4.20 4.34 38.81
C ALA A 242 -4.86 3.13 39.49
N GLY A 243 -5.41 2.17 38.72
CA GLY A 243 -6.04 0.96 39.25
C GLY A 243 -5.12 -0.23 39.47
N ALA A 244 -3.84 -0.14 39.11
CA ALA A 244 -2.92 -1.27 39.11
C ALA A 244 -2.03 -1.38 40.37
N ALA A 245 -2.12 -0.40 41.27
CA ALA A 245 -1.49 -0.42 42.58
C ALA A 245 -2.50 -0.90 43.65
N PRO A 246 -2.14 -1.86 44.53
CA PRO A 246 -3.03 -2.28 45.60
C PRO A 246 -3.24 -1.15 46.61
N SER A 247 -4.50 -0.97 47.00
CA SER A 247 -5.01 0.04 47.93
C SER A 247 -4.27 -0.01 49.27
N GLY A 248 -3.57 1.07 49.57
CA GLY A 248 -2.93 1.34 50.86
C GLY A 248 -2.57 2.82 50.91
N ALA A 249 -3.16 3.52 51.87
CA ALA A 249 -3.19 4.97 52.01
C ALA A 249 -1.80 5.63 51.95
N ALA A 250 -1.58 6.52 50.98
CA ALA A 250 -0.67 7.67 51.04
C ALA A 250 -0.68 8.47 49.72
N TRP A 251 -1.84 8.84 49.16
CA TRP A 251 -1.91 9.53 47.85
C TRP A 251 -2.92 10.69 47.83
N LYS A 252 -2.71 11.71 48.69
CA LYS A 252 -3.30 13.04 48.53
C LYS A 252 -2.29 14.18 48.28
N ALA A 253 -0.98 13.93 48.26
CA ALA A 253 0.01 15.02 48.27
C ALA A 253 0.83 15.25 46.98
N VAL A 254 0.64 14.48 45.90
CA VAL A 254 1.47 14.65 44.68
C VAL A 254 0.68 15.08 43.44
N ALA A 255 -0.66 15.11 43.53
CA ALA A 255 -1.52 15.67 42.48
C ALA A 255 -1.63 17.21 42.52
N VAL A 256 -0.96 17.89 43.46
CA VAL A 256 -0.99 19.36 43.63
C VAL A 256 0.38 20.02 43.40
N ALA A 257 1.46 19.24 43.25
CA ALA A 257 2.81 19.79 43.09
C ALA A 257 3.23 20.12 41.63
N LEU A 258 2.34 19.95 40.64
CA LEU A 258 2.61 20.37 39.24
C LEU A 258 1.52 21.26 38.64
N VAL A 259 0.71 21.89 39.49
CA VAL A 259 -0.23 22.96 39.12
C VAL A 259 0.04 24.26 39.92
N VAL A 260 1.08 24.33 40.77
CA VAL A 260 1.37 25.52 41.61
C VAL A 260 2.79 26.10 41.41
N LEU A 261 3.42 25.87 40.24
CA LEU A 261 4.49 26.77 39.77
C LEU A 261 3.95 27.64 38.63
N ALA A 262 2.93 28.43 39.00
CA ALA A 262 2.54 29.63 38.29
C ALA A 262 3.36 30.80 38.86
N VAL A 263 3.84 31.68 37.97
CA VAL A 263 3.84 33.14 38.16
C VAL A 263 4.51 33.67 39.44
N GLY A 264 5.73 34.21 39.30
CA GLY A 264 6.34 35.06 40.32
C GLY A 264 7.73 35.59 39.97
N GLY A 265 7.78 36.79 39.37
CA GLY A 265 8.72 37.85 39.80
C GLY A 265 10.13 37.96 39.22
N ALA A 266 10.26 38.82 38.20
CA ALA A 266 11.13 40.01 38.12
C ALA A 266 12.68 39.95 38.26
N ALA A 267 13.33 40.31 37.13
CA ALA A 267 14.30 41.41 36.89
C ALA A 267 15.60 41.57 37.72
N VAL A 268 16.75 41.69 37.01
CA VAL A 268 17.66 42.87 36.83
C VAL A 268 18.83 42.37 35.94
N GLY A 269 19.01 42.78 34.68
CA GLY A 269 19.69 44.01 34.21
C GLY A 269 21.08 43.62 33.63
N SER A 270 21.68 44.17 32.58
CA SER A 270 21.43 45.28 31.65
C SER A 270 22.61 45.34 30.67
N GLY A 271 22.43 45.79 29.43
CA GLY A 271 23.53 46.29 28.58
C GLY A 271 23.29 46.19 27.07
N SER A 272 22.72 47.23 26.47
CA SER A 272 22.46 47.38 25.02
C SER A 272 23.56 48.22 24.30
N PRO A 273 23.40 48.71 23.05
CA PRO A 273 24.23 48.44 21.87
C PRO A 273 25.03 49.69 21.40
N PRO A 274 25.60 49.75 20.18
CA PRO A 274 24.91 50.39 19.02
C PRO A 274 25.34 49.74 17.65
N GLN A 275 24.95 50.11 16.41
CA GLN A 275 24.33 51.28 15.79
C GLN A 275 23.88 50.96 14.33
N ASN A 276 22.80 51.63 13.90
CA ASN A 276 22.26 51.99 12.57
C ASN A 276 23.24 52.12 11.37
N THR A 277 22.91 52.11 10.06
CA THR A 277 21.76 51.81 9.15
C THR A 277 22.33 51.94 7.68
N PRO A 278 21.61 52.26 6.56
CA PRO A 278 21.64 51.48 5.30
C PRO A 278 22.15 52.29 4.09
N GLU A 279 22.23 51.71 2.88
CA GLU A 279 22.10 52.48 1.61
C GLU A 279 21.91 51.52 0.41
N THR A 280 20.78 51.51 -0.29
CA THR A 280 20.28 52.39 -1.38
C THR A 280 20.90 52.10 -2.75
N ALA A 281 20.01 51.76 -3.69
CA ALA A 281 20.27 51.67 -5.12
C ALA A 281 20.57 53.04 -5.74
N THR A 282 21.42 53.08 -6.77
CA THR A 282 21.41 54.16 -7.77
C THR A 282 21.72 53.61 -9.16
N ALA A 283 20.85 53.97 -10.10
CA ALA A 283 21.06 53.95 -11.54
C ALA A 283 21.64 55.30 -11.99
N SER A 284 22.34 55.32 -13.13
CA SER A 284 22.60 56.51 -13.97
C SER A 284 23.19 56.05 -15.32
N THR A 285 22.41 56.08 -16.41
CA THR A 285 22.19 57.17 -17.42
C THR A 285 23.17 57.08 -18.59
N MET A 286 22.74 56.62 -19.79
CA MET A 286 22.15 57.36 -20.95
C MET A 286 23.20 57.56 -22.08
N PRO A 287 22.84 57.77 -23.38
CA PRO A 287 21.66 58.49 -23.88
C PRO A 287 20.93 57.97 -25.15
N LEU A 288 19.71 58.50 -25.36
CA LEU A 288 18.95 58.58 -26.64
C LEU A 288 19.60 59.66 -27.56
N ALA A 289 19.43 59.77 -28.89
CA ALA A 289 18.39 59.44 -29.91
C ALA A 289 19.08 59.49 -31.33
N PRO A 290 18.43 59.39 -32.53
CA PRO A 290 17.00 59.53 -32.88
C PRO A 290 16.43 58.53 -33.94
N SER A 291 15.14 58.70 -34.20
CA SER A 291 14.27 58.04 -35.19
C SER A 291 14.78 58.07 -36.64
N GLY A 292 14.55 56.98 -37.39
CA GLY A 292 14.68 56.94 -38.86
C GLY A 292 14.42 55.57 -39.51
N ALA A 293 13.30 55.47 -40.23
CA ALA A 293 13.00 54.66 -41.43
C ALA A 293 13.41 53.17 -41.56
N ARG A 294 12.41 52.35 -41.92
CA ARG A 294 12.51 50.98 -42.49
C ARG A 294 13.48 50.91 -43.69
N PRO A 295 14.20 49.79 -43.86
CA PRO A 295 13.90 48.92 -45.00
C PRO A 295 13.95 47.41 -44.68
N GLU A 296 13.43 46.65 -45.63
CA GLU A 296 13.15 45.21 -45.63
C GLU A 296 14.38 44.29 -45.67
N GLY A 297 14.18 43.04 -45.27
CA GLY A 297 14.93 41.89 -45.80
C GLY A 297 16.14 41.43 -45.00
N GLY A 298 16.01 40.32 -44.26
CA GLY A 298 17.15 39.60 -43.69
C GLY A 298 16.71 38.43 -42.80
N ALA A 299 16.87 37.21 -43.30
CA ALA A 299 16.47 35.96 -42.66
C ALA A 299 17.03 35.83 -41.23
N GLY A 300 16.14 35.92 -40.23
CA GLY A 300 16.46 35.68 -38.84
C GLY A 300 16.62 34.19 -38.53
N ARG A 301 17.76 33.83 -37.94
CA ARG A 301 17.98 32.57 -37.20
C ARG A 301 16.71 32.17 -36.44
N PRO A 302 16.31 30.88 -36.45
CA PRO A 302 15.14 30.45 -35.70
C PRO A 302 15.31 30.86 -34.23
N ALA A 303 14.33 31.60 -33.73
CA ALA A 303 14.28 31.99 -32.33
C ALA A 303 14.53 30.76 -31.47
N ALA A 304 15.51 30.84 -30.57
CA ALA A 304 15.75 29.79 -29.59
C ALA A 304 14.42 29.49 -28.90
N ASN A 305 13.99 28.22 -28.94
CA ASN A 305 12.76 27.80 -28.27
C ASN A 305 12.77 28.33 -26.84
N PRO A 306 11.64 28.87 -26.33
CA PRO A 306 11.57 29.34 -24.95
C PRO A 306 12.03 28.22 -24.02
N PRO A 307 12.77 28.53 -22.93
CA PRO A 307 13.32 27.51 -22.05
C PRO A 307 12.20 26.59 -21.58
N VAL A 308 12.41 25.29 -21.76
CA VAL A 308 11.45 24.26 -21.36
C VAL A 308 11.23 24.41 -19.87
N LYS A 309 9.99 24.70 -19.46
CA LYS A 309 9.64 24.74 -18.03
C LYS A 309 9.91 23.37 -17.44
N THR A 310 10.65 23.32 -16.35
CA THR A 310 10.91 22.09 -15.61
C THR A 310 10.04 22.05 -14.36
N ASP A 311 9.77 20.83 -13.88
CA ASP A 311 9.18 20.64 -12.57
C ASP A 311 10.22 20.91 -11.47
N ARG A 312 9.77 20.81 -10.22
CA ARG A 312 10.61 20.98 -9.02
C ARG A 312 11.79 20.00 -8.92
N TYR A 313 11.77 18.93 -9.71
CA TYR A 313 12.79 17.89 -9.78
C TYR A 313 13.66 18.05 -11.05
N GLY A 314 13.46 19.11 -11.83
CA GLY A 314 14.25 19.39 -13.03
C GLY A 314 13.81 18.61 -14.27
N ASP A 315 12.73 17.82 -14.20
CA ASP A 315 12.20 17.11 -15.36
C ASP A 315 11.34 18.06 -16.20
N PRO A 316 11.39 18.01 -17.54
CA PRO A 316 10.58 18.89 -18.39
C PRO A 316 9.08 18.67 -18.15
N LEU A 317 8.35 19.78 -18.03
CA LEU A 317 6.90 19.80 -18.01
C LEU A 317 6.34 19.75 -19.44
N PRO A 318 5.22 19.04 -19.65
CA PRO A 318 4.49 19.11 -20.92
C PRO A 318 4.12 20.56 -21.27
N ALA A 319 4.06 20.85 -22.57
CA ALA A 319 3.74 22.19 -23.05
C ALA A 319 2.40 22.69 -22.47
N GLY A 320 2.44 23.81 -21.75
CA GLY A 320 1.28 24.42 -21.09
C GLY A 320 1.03 23.96 -19.65
N ALA A 321 1.64 22.87 -19.18
CA ALA A 321 1.53 22.47 -17.78
C ALA A 321 2.25 23.48 -16.86
N ILE A 322 1.65 23.76 -15.72
CA ILE A 322 2.17 24.70 -14.70
C ILE A 322 2.95 23.95 -13.63
N MET A 323 2.49 22.75 -13.27
CA MET A 323 3.04 21.98 -12.15
C MET A 323 2.79 20.49 -12.35
N ARG A 324 3.70 19.66 -11.82
CA ARG A 324 3.56 18.22 -11.65
C ARG A 324 3.53 17.86 -10.17
N LEU A 325 2.60 16.99 -9.79
CA LEU A 325 2.53 16.33 -8.49
C LEU A 325 3.07 14.90 -8.66
N GLY A 326 3.99 14.50 -7.80
CA GLY A 326 4.82 13.31 -8.01
C GLY A 326 6.06 13.60 -8.85
N THR A 327 6.77 12.55 -9.26
CA THR A 327 8.00 12.65 -10.05
C THR A 327 8.05 11.55 -11.11
N LEU A 328 8.66 11.84 -12.25
CA LEU A 328 8.97 10.85 -13.28
C LEU A 328 10.35 10.20 -13.08
N ARG A 329 11.17 10.72 -12.15
CA ARG A 329 12.41 10.06 -11.76
C ARG A 329 12.10 8.63 -11.35
N THR A 330 12.87 7.65 -11.85
CA THR A 330 12.66 6.20 -11.64
C THR A 330 11.42 5.58 -12.28
N ARG A 331 10.64 6.34 -13.05
CA ARG A 331 9.39 5.87 -13.67
C ARG A 331 9.61 5.40 -15.09
N ALA A 332 9.17 4.18 -15.35
CA ALA A 332 9.04 3.65 -16.70
C ALA A 332 7.98 2.56 -16.72
N PRO A 333 7.31 2.35 -17.87
CA PRO A 333 6.67 1.07 -18.11
C PRO A 333 7.71 -0.06 -18.10
N ILE A 334 7.52 -1.05 -17.22
CA ILE A 334 8.43 -2.19 -17.09
C ILE A 334 7.62 -3.49 -17.13
N THR A 335 7.79 -4.29 -18.19
CA THR A 335 7.25 -5.67 -18.35
C THR A 335 8.27 -6.75 -18.01
N GLY A 336 9.54 -6.38 -17.97
CA GLY A 336 10.62 -7.28 -17.58
C GLY A 336 11.92 -6.53 -17.45
N PHE A 337 12.87 -7.14 -16.75
CA PHE A 337 14.19 -6.57 -16.57
C PHE A 337 15.29 -7.65 -16.44
N GLY A 338 16.50 -7.24 -16.83
CA GLY A 338 17.75 -7.95 -16.64
C GLY A 338 18.75 -7.07 -15.90
N ILE A 339 19.78 -7.69 -15.32
CA ILE A 339 20.84 -6.95 -14.63
C ILE A 339 22.19 -7.36 -15.22
N GLU A 340 22.92 -6.37 -15.71
CA GLU A 340 24.26 -6.56 -16.25
C GLU A 340 25.30 -6.76 -15.14
N LYS A 341 26.50 -7.20 -15.54
CA LYS A 341 27.59 -7.52 -14.60
C LYS A 341 28.04 -6.34 -13.73
N ASP A 342 27.90 -5.12 -14.24
CA ASP A 342 28.25 -3.87 -13.55
C ASP A 342 27.13 -3.36 -12.62
N GLY A 343 25.97 -4.02 -12.60
CA GLY A 343 24.79 -3.60 -11.84
C GLY A 343 23.82 -2.69 -12.61
N THR A 344 24.11 -2.37 -13.87
CA THR A 344 23.17 -1.66 -14.76
C THR A 344 21.91 -2.51 -14.95
N VAL A 345 20.75 -1.89 -14.75
CA VAL A 345 19.47 -2.57 -14.95
C VAL A 345 18.96 -2.24 -16.35
N VAL A 346 18.62 -3.27 -17.13
CA VAL A 346 18.01 -3.11 -18.44
C VAL A 346 16.55 -3.50 -18.32
N THR A 347 15.65 -2.56 -18.60
CA THR A 347 14.19 -2.77 -18.55
C THR A 347 13.59 -2.67 -19.94
N VAL A 348 12.49 -3.36 -20.16
CA VAL A 348 11.67 -3.21 -21.38
C VAL A 348 10.23 -2.90 -21.00
N GLY A 349 9.57 -2.04 -21.77
CA GLY A 349 8.14 -1.77 -21.66
C GLY A 349 7.29 -2.52 -22.71
N PRO A 350 5.96 -2.36 -22.66
CA PRO A 350 5.03 -3.11 -23.52
C PRO A 350 5.13 -2.72 -25.00
N GLY A 351 5.68 -1.55 -25.32
CA GLY A 351 5.98 -1.14 -26.68
C GLY A 351 7.30 -1.70 -27.22
N ALA A 352 7.94 -2.61 -26.47
CA ALA A 352 9.34 -3.00 -26.67
C ALA A 352 10.31 -1.81 -26.62
N ASP A 353 10.00 -0.83 -25.76
CA ASP A 353 10.87 0.29 -25.44
C ASP A 353 11.89 -0.13 -24.37
N VAL A 354 13.17 -0.19 -24.75
CA VAL A 354 14.26 -0.58 -23.88
C VAL A 354 14.82 0.67 -23.18
N ARG A 355 15.03 0.57 -21.87
CA ARG A 355 15.72 1.58 -21.05
C ARG A 355 16.84 0.95 -20.26
N ARG A 356 17.92 1.70 -20.06
CA ARG A 356 19.05 1.33 -19.22
C ARG A 356 19.10 2.24 -18.01
N TRP A 357 19.29 1.67 -16.83
CA TRP A 357 19.33 2.37 -15.56
C TRP A 357 20.70 2.25 -14.95
N HIS A 358 21.33 3.38 -14.69
CA HIS A 358 22.67 3.44 -14.14
C HIS A 358 22.70 2.81 -12.75
N ALA A 359 23.75 2.04 -12.44
CA ALA A 359 23.88 1.34 -11.17
C ALA A 359 23.91 2.31 -9.96
N THR A 360 24.45 3.52 -10.16
CA THR A 360 24.76 4.48 -9.09
C THR A 360 23.72 5.58 -8.89
N ASP A 361 22.81 5.78 -9.84
CA ASP A 361 21.80 6.83 -9.76
C ASP A 361 20.41 6.34 -10.18
N ASP A 362 19.42 7.21 -10.03
CA ASP A 362 18.00 6.94 -10.20
C ASP A 362 17.48 7.19 -11.63
N ARG A 363 18.37 7.54 -12.56
CA ARG A 363 18.03 7.93 -13.93
C ARG A 363 18.13 6.74 -14.87
N SER A 364 17.28 6.79 -15.90
CA SER A 364 17.44 5.96 -17.07
C SER A 364 17.96 6.79 -18.23
N ASP A 365 18.58 6.11 -19.18
CA ASP A 365 18.76 6.66 -20.52
C ASP A 365 17.41 6.85 -21.23
N GLU A 366 17.41 7.58 -22.35
CA GLU A 366 16.22 7.72 -23.19
C GLU A 366 15.73 6.36 -23.70
N PRO A 367 14.41 6.14 -23.82
CA PRO A 367 13.86 4.88 -24.29
C PRO A 367 14.20 4.63 -25.75
N ILE A 368 14.59 3.40 -26.06
CA ILE A 368 14.96 2.95 -27.41
C ILE A 368 13.89 1.96 -27.87
N ALA A 369 13.11 2.34 -28.87
CA ALA A 369 12.08 1.48 -29.43
C ALA A 369 12.70 0.40 -30.33
N LEU A 370 12.43 -0.87 -30.03
CA LEU A 370 12.84 -1.98 -30.90
C LEU A 370 11.94 -2.02 -32.15
N PRO A 371 12.50 -2.33 -33.33
CA PRO A 371 11.74 -2.37 -34.58
C PRO A 371 10.81 -3.59 -34.61
N LEU A 372 9.53 -3.41 -34.30
CA LEU A 372 8.50 -4.45 -34.40
C LEU A 372 7.76 -4.37 -35.75
N ALA A 373 7.72 -5.48 -36.48
CA ALA A 373 6.94 -5.58 -37.72
C ALA A 373 5.45 -5.77 -37.39
N GLY A 374 4.66 -4.70 -37.47
CA GLY A 374 3.20 -4.72 -37.26
C GLY A 374 2.76 -4.27 -35.86
N PRO A 375 1.44 -4.10 -35.64
CA PRO A 375 0.94 -3.62 -34.35
C PRO A 375 1.25 -4.63 -33.26
N ALA A 376 1.93 -4.17 -32.20
CA ALA A 376 2.19 -4.96 -31.00
C ALA A 376 0.86 -5.55 -30.48
N ASN A 377 0.87 -6.86 -30.24
CA ASN A 377 -0.30 -7.54 -29.69
C ASN A 377 -0.42 -7.18 -28.20
N THR A 378 -1.60 -6.72 -27.78
CA THR A 378 -1.81 -6.07 -26.46
C THR A 378 -1.74 -7.02 -25.27
N ASN A 379 -1.67 -8.33 -25.51
CA ASN A 379 -1.64 -9.37 -24.47
C ASN A 379 -0.24 -9.96 -24.24
N ASN A 380 0.78 -9.43 -24.90
CA ASN A 380 2.12 -10.01 -24.88
C ASN A 380 3.10 -9.07 -24.18
N GLU A 381 3.90 -9.61 -23.26
CA GLU A 381 4.78 -8.82 -22.40
C GLU A 381 6.24 -9.06 -22.79
N PRO A 382 6.93 -8.08 -23.43
CA PRO A 382 8.35 -8.16 -23.72
C PRO A 382 9.18 -8.54 -22.48
N GLN A 383 10.21 -9.36 -22.66
CA GLN A 383 11.06 -9.84 -21.58
C GLN A 383 12.52 -9.54 -21.88
N VAL A 384 13.29 -9.30 -20.82
CA VAL A 384 14.75 -9.16 -20.89
C VAL A 384 15.40 -10.42 -20.34
N SER A 385 16.51 -10.85 -20.94
CA SER A 385 17.31 -11.95 -20.40
C SER A 385 17.84 -11.60 -19.01
N PRO A 386 18.11 -12.61 -18.16
CA PRO A 386 18.59 -12.37 -16.80
C PRO A 386 19.81 -11.46 -16.67
N ASP A 387 20.71 -11.53 -17.65
CA ASP A 387 21.96 -10.79 -17.73
C ASP A 387 21.84 -9.41 -18.42
N GLY A 388 20.63 -9.00 -18.80
CA GLY A 388 20.36 -7.70 -19.42
C GLY A 388 20.72 -7.59 -20.92
N LYS A 389 21.22 -8.66 -21.54
CA LYS A 389 21.80 -8.58 -22.89
C LYS A 389 20.83 -8.81 -24.03
N LEU A 390 19.74 -9.53 -23.80
CA LEU A 390 18.79 -9.90 -24.85
C LEU A 390 17.40 -9.40 -24.48
N VAL A 391 16.64 -8.99 -25.48
CA VAL A 391 15.24 -8.59 -25.33
C VAL A 391 14.42 -9.43 -26.29
N ALA A 392 13.43 -10.14 -25.75
CA ALA A 392 12.42 -10.86 -26.53
C ALA A 392 11.13 -10.06 -26.54
N ALA A 393 10.58 -9.82 -27.73
CA ALA A 393 9.25 -9.27 -27.91
C ALA A 393 8.58 -9.99 -29.07
N CYS A 394 7.28 -9.80 -29.26
CA CYS A 394 6.57 -10.45 -30.35
C CYS A 394 5.56 -9.52 -31.02
N SER A 395 5.41 -9.73 -32.32
CA SER A 395 4.26 -9.27 -33.09
C SER A 395 3.27 -10.42 -33.22
N ARG A 396 2.08 -10.17 -33.80
CA ARG A 396 0.98 -11.15 -33.89
C ARG A 396 1.41 -12.56 -34.32
N ASP A 397 2.35 -12.65 -35.25
CA ASP A 397 2.75 -13.88 -35.93
C ASP A 397 4.18 -14.34 -35.61
N LYS A 398 5.01 -13.48 -35.00
CA LYS A 398 6.44 -13.73 -34.83
C LYS A 398 6.96 -13.31 -33.46
N VAL A 399 7.86 -14.12 -32.91
CA VAL A 399 8.69 -13.75 -31.76
C VAL A 399 10.05 -13.32 -32.27
N PHE A 400 10.51 -12.18 -31.81
CA PHE A 400 11.78 -11.59 -32.18
C PHE A 400 12.66 -11.45 -30.94
N VAL A 401 13.95 -11.68 -31.11
CA VAL A 401 14.96 -11.50 -30.06
C VAL A 401 16.03 -10.56 -30.59
N TRP A 402 16.36 -9.53 -29.82
CA TRP A 402 17.41 -8.56 -30.13
C TRP A 402 18.47 -8.55 -29.05
N GLU A 403 19.67 -8.08 -29.39
CA GLU A 403 20.60 -7.56 -28.41
C GLU A 403 20.01 -6.29 -27.79
N ALA A 404 20.09 -6.17 -26.47
CA ALA A 404 19.73 -4.95 -25.77
C ALA A 404 20.64 -3.81 -26.27
N PRO A 405 20.07 -2.73 -26.83
CA PRO A 405 20.88 -1.60 -27.30
C PRO A 405 21.73 -1.02 -26.18
N ALA A 406 22.97 -0.62 -26.49
CA ALA A 406 23.89 -0.06 -25.50
C ALA A 406 23.57 1.41 -25.18
N ASP A 407 23.13 2.18 -26.17
CA ASP A 407 22.74 3.58 -26.06
C ASP A 407 21.78 3.98 -27.19
N ALA A 408 21.23 5.21 -27.12
CA ALA A 408 20.25 5.71 -28.09
C ALA A 408 20.78 5.87 -29.53
N LYS A 409 22.10 5.78 -29.76
CA LYS A 409 22.72 5.82 -31.09
C LYS A 409 22.99 4.42 -31.65
N ALA A 410 22.95 3.40 -30.81
CA ALA A 410 23.15 2.01 -31.22
C ALA A 410 21.92 1.48 -31.97
N GLU A 411 22.11 0.97 -33.17
CA GLU A 411 21.06 0.29 -33.91
C GLU A 411 20.71 -1.05 -33.24
N PRO A 412 19.41 -1.36 -33.02
CA PRO A 412 18.98 -2.64 -32.48
C PRO A 412 19.41 -3.81 -33.37
N LYS A 413 20.18 -4.75 -32.82
CA LYS A 413 20.70 -5.91 -33.57
C LYS A 413 19.81 -7.13 -33.37
N PRO A 414 19.19 -7.68 -34.43
CA PRO A 414 18.39 -8.90 -34.32
C PRO A 414 19.29 -10.12 -34.09
N VAL A 415 18.87 -11.00 -33.18
CA VAL A 415 19.56 -12.24 -32.79
C VAL A 415 18.85 -13.46 -33.35
N ALA A 416 17.52 -13.53 -33.20
CA ALA A 416 16.70 -14.64 -33.66
C ALA A 416 15.27 -14.18 -33.98
N THR A 417 14.59 -14.89 -34.88
CA THR A 417 13.17 -14.70 -35.16
C THR A 417 12.51 -16.08 -35.28
N PHE A 418 11.36 -16.24 -34.63
CA PHE A 418 10.59 -17.49 -34.63
C PHE A 418 9.18 -17.23 -35.13
N ASP A 419 8.73 -18.03 -36.08
CA ASP A 419 7.37 -17.99 -36.63
C ASP A 419 6.39 -18.70 -35.68
N LEU A 420 6.12 -18.06 -34.55
CA LEU A 420 5.25 -18.56 -33.48
C LEU A 420 4.04 -17.64 -33.36
N ALA A 421 3.00 -17.98 -34.11
CA ALA A 421 1.76 -17.21 -34.08
C ALA A 421 1.17 -17.17 -32.67
N ARG A 422 0.77 -15.97 -32.25
CA ARG A 422 0.07 -15.74 -30.98
C ARG A 422 0.86 -16.16 -29.74
N ALA A 423 2.18 -16.09 -29.79
CA ALA A 423 3.01 -16.14 -28.58
C ALA A 423 2.46 -15.15 -27.55
N ARG A 424 2.39 -15.54 -26.28
CA ARG A 424 1.91 -14.70 -25.17
C ARG A 424 2.91 -14.62 -24.04
N LEU A 425 3.32 -15.78 -23.53
CA LEU A 425 4.31 -15.87 -22.47
C LEU A 425 5.63 -16.31 -23.06
N PHE A 426 6.71 -15.67 -22.63
CA PHE A 426 8.05 -16.15 -22.89
C PHE A 426 8.93 -15.99 -21.66
N ARG A 427 9.90 -16.90 -21.52
CA ARG A 427 10.87 -16.94 -20.42
C ARG A 427 12.23 -17.34 -20.96
N PHE A 428 13.22 -16.50 -20.71
CA PHE A 428 14.61 -16.90 -20.92
C PHE A 428 15.01 -17.92 -19.86
N ALA A 429 15.75 -18.94 -20.29
CA ALA A 429 16.52 -19.77 -19.39
C ALA A 429 17.58 -18.92 -18.67
N PRO A 430 18.06 -19.33 -17.47
CA PRO A 430 19.05 -18.57 -16.69
C PRO A 430 20.35 -18.27 -17.44
N ASP A 431 20.73 -19.11 -18.41
CA ASP A 431 21.93 -18.96 -19.23
C ASP A 431 21.75 -18.03 -20.44
N GLY A 432 20.53 -17.57 -20.70
CA GLY A 432 20.18 -16.71 -21.84
C GLY A 432 20.26 -17.39 -23.21
N ARG A 433 20.37 -18.72 -23.30
CA ARG A 433 20.51 -19.44 -24.58
C ARG A 433 19.21 -20.01 -25.12
N THR A 434 18.28 -20.32 -24.23
CA THR A 434 16.98 -20.88 -24.57
C THR A 434 15.87 -19.92 -24.18
N LEU A 435 14.85 -19.82 -25.03
CA LEU A 435 13.62 -19.07 -24.79
C LEU A 435 12.44 -20.05 -24.81
N ALA A 436 11.79 -20.25 -23.66
CA ALA A 436 10.51 -20.92 -23.63
C ALA A 436 9.43 -19.94 -24.12
N VAL A 437 8.57 -20.39 -25.02
CA VAL A 437 7.46 -19.60 -25.58
C VAL A 437 6.17 -20.40 -25.47
N VAL A 438 5.11 -19.78 -25.00
CA VAL A 438 3.76 -20.35 -25.00
C VAL A 438 2.83 -19.48 -25.85
N THR A 439 1.99 -20.13 -26.65
CA THR A 439 1.00 -19.48 -27.50
C THR A 439 -0.39 -19.49 -26.86
N GLU A 440 -1.19 -18.46 -27.13
CA GLU A 440 -2.60 -18.45 -26.76
C GLU A 440 -3.44 -19.27 -27.75
N ALA A 441 -4.43 -19.98 -27.20
CA ALA A 441 -5.48 -20.59 -28.00
C ALA A 441 -6.79 -19.78 -27.96
N TRP A 442 -7.48 -19.70 -29.11
CA TRP A 442 -8.91 -19.33 -29.16
C TRP A 442 -9.72 -20.52 -29.67
N ASN A 443 -11.04 -20.48 -29.43
CA ASN A 443 -12.00 -21.44 -29.99
C ASN A 443 -11.70 -22.90 -29.63
N MET A 444 -11.37 -23.18 -28.36
CA MET A 444 -11.19 -24.54 -27.84
C MET A 444 -10.00 -25.33 -28.39
N VAL A 445 -9.06 -24.70 -29.11
CA VAL A 445 -7.79 -25.32 -29.50
C VAL A 445 -6.85 -25.40 -28.27
N PRO A 446 -5.94 -26.39 -28.17
CA PRO A 446 -4.90 -26.39 -27.15
C PRO A 446 -3.86 -25.28 -27.34
N ALA A 447 -3.34 -24.73 -26.26
CA ALA A 447 -2.19 -23.83 -26.28
C ALA A 447 -0.91 -24.61 -26.62
N GLY A 448 -0.08 -24.03 -27.48
CA GLY A 448 1.24 -24.58 -27.80
C GLY A 448 2.29 -24.11 -26.81
N ALA A 449 3.32 -24.92 -26.61
CA ALA A 449 4.53 -24.54 -25.88
C ALA A 449 5.76 -24.96 -26.70
N PHE A 450 6.79 -24.12 -26.69
CA PHE A 450 7.97 -24.25 -27.52
C PHE A 450 9.23 -23.93 -26.71
N LEU A 451 10.28 -24.71 -26.93
CA LEU A 451 11.64 -24.38 -26.51
C LEU A 451 12.41 -23.88 -27.72
N CYS A 452 12.81 -22.62 -27.70
CA CYS A 452 13.49 -21.96 -28.80
C CYS A 452 14.98 -21.84 -28.46
N ASP A 453 15.84 -22.45 -29.26
CA ASP A 453 17.28 -22.29 -29.16
C ASP A 453 17.70 -21.05 -29.98
N LEU A 454 18.32 -20.08 -29.30
CA LEU A 454 18.67 -18.80 -29.90
C LEU A 454 19.90 -18.87 -30.82
N LYS A 455 20.75 -19.88 -30.64
CA LYS A 455 21.97 -20.07 -31.44
C LYS A 455 21.65 -20.78 -32.74
N THR A 456 20.86 -21.85 -32.69
CA THR A 456 20.43 -22.61 -33.88
C THR A 456 19.20 -21.99 -34.55
N GLN A 457 18.51 -21.07 -33.87
CA GLN A 457 17.26 -20.46 -34.31
C GLN A 457 16.16 -21.49 -34.60
N THR A 458 16.15 -22.59 -33.86
CA THR A 458 15.14 -23.64 -33.98
C THR A 458 14.14 -23.56 -32.83
N ALA A 459 12.85 -23.69 -33.14
CA ALA A 459 11.78 -23.83 -32.15
C ALA A 459 11.27 -25.27 -32.12
N ALA A 460 11.46 -25.96 -30.99
CA ALA A 460 10.95 -27.31 -30.77
C ALA A 460 9.65 -27.24 -29.97
N ALA A 461 8.55 -27.78 -30.53
CA ALA A 461 7.29 -27.92 -29.80
C ALA A 461 7.45 -28.98 -28.69
N ILE A 462 6.92 -28.69 -27.50
CA ILE A 462 6.87 -29.64 -26.38
C ILE A 462 5.42 -30.06 -26.13
N ASP A 463 5.24 -31.32 -25.73
CA ASP A 463 3.90 -31.85 -25.45
C ASP A 463 3.29 -31.14 -24.24
N THR A 464 2.17 -30.46 -24.47
CA THR A 464 1.39 -29.77 -23.42
C THR A 464 0.27 -30.67 -22.86
N GLY A 465 0.03 -31.82 -23.50
CA GLY A 465 -1.05 -32.74 -23.22
C GLY A 465 -2.44 -32.10 -23.32
N GLY A 466 -2.63 -31.16 -24.25
CA GLY A 466 -3.95 -30.61 -24.57
C GLY A 466 -4.46 -29.50 -23.65
N VAL A 467 -3.59 -28.87 -22.84
CA VAL A 467 -4.02 -27.72 -22.01
C VAL A 467 -4.39 -26.52 -22.86
N ARG A 468 -5.37 -25.73 -22.40
CA ARG A 468 -5.93 -24.60 -23.18
C ARG A 468 -5.33 -23.26 -22.80
N TYR A 469 -4.94 -23.11 -21.54
CA TYR A 469 -4.42 -21.85 -21.03
C TYR A 469 -3.27 -22.09 -20.04
N PHE A 470 -2.21 -21.31 -20.18
CA PHE A 470 -1.09 -21.33 -19.24
C PHE A 470 -1.20 -20.15 -18.29
N GLU A 471 -1.12 -20.39 -17.01
CA GLU A 471 -1.09 -19.32 -16.01
C GLU A 471 0.34 -18.76 -15.89
N GLY A 472 1.35 -19.62 -15.77
CA GLY A 472 2.75 -19.18 -15.64
C GLY A 472 3.78 -20.23 -16.02
N LEU A 473 5.01 -19.77 -16.26
CA LEU A 473 6.18 -20.56 -16.62
C LEU A 473 7.37 -20.19 -15.72
N ALA A 474 8.13 -21.19 -15.28
CA ALA A 474 9.37 -20.97 -14.52
C ALA A 474 10.43 -22.01 -14.85
N PHE A 475 11.64 -21.54 -15.16
CA PHE A 475 12.83 -22.39 -15.20
C PHE A 475 13.36 -22.64 -13.78
N SER A 476 13.97 -23.80 -13.60
CA SER A 476 14.92 -24.06 -12.52
C SER A 476 16.18 -23.20 -12.70
N GLY A 477 16.88 -22.90 -11.61
CA GLY A 477 18.05 -22.00 -11.64
C GLY A 477 19.24 -22.54 -12.45
N ASP A 478 19.33 -23.85 -12.66
CA ASP A 478 20.31 -24.49 -13.55
C ASP A 478 19.85 -24.58 -15.01
N GLY A 479 18.60 -24.17 -15.30
CA GLY A 479 17.98 -24.17 -16.62
C GLY A 479 17.55 -25.54 -17.14
N LYS A 480 17.72 -26.64 -16.38
CA LYS A 480 17.48 -28.00 -16.88
C LYS A 480 16.02 -28.43 -16.82
N ARG A 481 15.22 -27.80 -15.97
CA ARG A 481 13.79 -28.06 -15.82
C ARG A 481 12.96 -26.82 -16.11
N LEU A 482 11.84 -27.02 -16.79
CA LEU A 482 10.81 -26.02 -17.02
C LEU A 482 9.50 -26.50 -16.37
N GLY A 483 8.93 -25.68 -15.49
CA GLY A 483 7.62 -25.92 -14.92
C GLY A 483 6.57 -24.97 -15.50
N ALA A 484 5.36 -25.47 -15.68
CA ALA A 484 4.18 -24.68 -16.02
C ALA A 484 3.01 -24.96 -15.09
N PHE A 485 2.21 -23.93 -14.85
CA PHE A 485 0.87 -24.08 -14.31
C PHE A 485 -0.15 -23.71 -15.41
N ALA A 486 -1.18 -24.52 -15.59
CA ALA A 486 -2.13 -24.42 -16.71
C ALA A 486 -3.56 -24.78 -16.28
N ASP A 487 -4.56 -24.32 -17.02
CA ASP A 487 -6.00 -24.62 -16.84
C ASP A 487 -6.45 -24.56 -15.36
N ALA A 488 -6.02 -23.52 -14.65
CA ALA A 488 -6.28 -23.24 -13.23
C ALA A 488 -5.78 -24.29 -12.20
N SER A 489 -5.48 -25.53 -12.60
CA SER A 489 -5.20 -26.62 -11.65
C SER A 489 -4.22 -27.67 -12.15
N CYS A 490 -3.66 -27.52 -13.36
CA CYS A 490 -2.74 -28.48 -13.95
C CYS A 490 -1.30 -27.99 -13.75
N PHE A 491 -0.44 -28.85 -13.20
CA PHE A 491 1.01 -28.61 -13.20
C PHE A 491 1.68 -29.56 -14.18
N ILE A 492 2.58 -29.02 -14.99
CA ILE A 492 3.37 -29.77 -15.97
C ILE A 492 4.84 -29.44 -15.74
N LEU A 493 5.69 -30.47 -15.79
CA LEU A 493 7.14 -30.35 -15.69
C LEU A 493 7.78 -30.99 -16.92
N TRP A 494 8.71 -30.29 -17.55
CA TRP A 494 9.53 -30.79 -18.65
C TRP A 494 11.01 -30.75 -18.30
N ASP A 495 11.75 -31.68 -18.89
CA ASP A 495 13.18 -31.55 -19.07
C ASP A 495 13.41 -30.53 -20.19
N ALA A 496 14.02 -29.40 -19.84
CA ALA A 496 14.22 -28.29 -20.76
C ALA A 496 15.34 -28.54 -21.79
N THR A 497 16.17 -29.57 -21.59
CA THR A 497 17.25 -29.92 -22.52
C THR A 497 16.72 -30.79 -23.66
N THR A 498 15.79 -31.69 -23.34
CA THR A 498 15.23 -32.67 -24.28
C THR A 498 13.82 -32.33 -24.76
N GLY A 499 13.11 -31.42 -24.07
CA GLY A 499 11.71 -31.11 -24.30
C GLY A 499 10.74 -32.21 -23.83
N LYS A 500 11.25 -33.27 -23.19
CA LYS A 500 10.42 -34.39 -22.74
C LYS A 500 9.60 -34.00 -21.50
N GLN A 501 8.31 -34.30 -21.52
CA GLN A 501 7.46 -34.18 -20.33
C GLN A 501 7.92 -35.19 -19.27
N LEU A 502 8.26 -34.69 -18.09
CA LEU A 502 8.64 -35.49 -16.92
C LEU A 502 7.40 -35.88 -16.11
N THR A 503 6.52 -34.90 -15.87
CA THR A 503 5.33 -35.09 -15.03
C THR A 503 4.18 -34.19 -15.49
N LYS A 504 2.96 -34.70 -15.31
CA LYS A 504 1.72 -33.93 -15.41
C LYS A 504 0.71 -34.42 -14.38
N TYR A 505 0.17 -33.54 -13.55
CA TYR A 505 -0.88 -33.88 -12.59
C TYR A 505 -1.84 -32.72 -12.34
N GLN A 506 -3.04 -33.08 -11.86
CA GLN A 506 -4.07 -32.12 -11.48
C GLN A 506 -4.05 -31.85 -9.97
N ALA A 507 -3.82 -30.61 -9.59
CA ALA A 507 -3.91 -30.10 -8.23
C ALA A 507 -5.38 -29.73 -7.91
N ILE A 508 -6.23 -30.74 -7.71
CA ILE A 508 -7.69 -30.57 -7.51
C ILE A 508 -7.97 -29.64 -6.31
N GLY A 509 -8.87 -28.66 -6.53
CA GLY A 509 -9.31 -27.69 -5.52
C GLY A 509 -8.31 -26.57 -5.21
N ARG A 510 -7.27 -26.39 -6.04
CA ARG A 510 -6.14 -25.50 -5.76
C ARG A 510 -5.73 -24.75 -7.03
N MET A 511 -5.76 -23.42 -7.00
CA MET A 511 -5.22 -22.58 -8.07
C MET A 511 -3.90 -21.95 -7.62
N SER A 512 -2.78 -22.21 -8.28
CA SER A 512 -1.51 -21.53 -7.95
C SER A 512 -1.54 -20.09 -8.41
N ARG A 513 -1.44 -19.16 -7.46
CA ARG A 513 -1.29 -17.73 -7.74
C ARG A 513 0.14 -17.38 -8.13
N ALA A 514 1.11 -18.08 -7.55
CA ALA A 514 2.52 -17.93 -7.87
C ALA A 514 3.25 -19.25 -7.61
N PHE A 515 4.29 -19.55 -8.39
CA PHE A 515 5.19 -20.66 -8.10
C PHE A 515 6.61 -20.37 -8.58
N ALA A 516 7.58 -21.06 -8.00
CA ALA A 516 8.99 -21.02 -8.39
C ALA A 516 9.63 -22.40 -8.22
N LEU A 517 10.61 -22.69 -9.06
CA LEU A 517 11.49 -23.86 -8.92
C LEU A 517 12.83 -23.42 -8.31
N ASN A 518 13.39 -24.23 -7.42
CA ASN A 518 14.73 -23.99 -6.89
C ASN A 518 15.81 -24.22 -7.95
N HIS A 519 17.08 -24.07 -7.55
CA HIS A 519 18.20 -24.16 -8.50
C HIS A 519 18.23 -25.48 -9.30
N THR A 520 18.03 -26.62 -8.64
CA THR A 520 18.00 -27.96 -9.27
C THR A 520 16.64 -28.35 -9.86
N GLY A 521 15.60 -27.58 -9.54
CA GLY A 521 14.21 -27.88 -9.85
C GLY A 521 13.66 -29.17 -9.21
N ASP A 522 14.24 -29.59 -8.08
CA ASP A 522 13.71 -30.67 -7.25
C ASP A 522 12.68 -30.20 -6.21
N THR A 523 12.50 -28.88 -6.05
CA THR A 523 11.60 -28.27 -5.08
C THR A 523 10.82 -27.15 -5.74
N ARG A 524 9.49 -27.27 -5.71
CA ARG A 524 8.56 -26.22 -6.11
C ARG A 524 8.05 -25.51 -4.86
N ALA A 525 8.25 -24.20 -4.79
CA ALA A 525 7.53 -23.33 -3.87
C ALA A 525 6.28 -22.79 -4.58
N ALA A 526 5.13 -22.81 -3.94
CA ALA A 526 3.89 -22.31 -4.51
C ALA A 526 3.03 -21.59 -3.47
N ALA A 527 2.44 -20.47 -3.88
CA ALA A 527 1.36 -19.78 -3.17
C ALA A 527 0.03 -20.16 -3.85
N ASP A 528 -0.68 -21.11 -3.25
CA ASP A 528 -1.91 -21.67 -3.79
C ASP A 528 -3.14 -21.03 -3.16
N TYR A 529 -4.17 -20.83 -3.96
CA TYR A 529 -5.48 -20.37 -3.55
C TYR A 529 -6.40 -21.58 -3.34
N SER A 530 -6.91 -21.74 -2.11
CA SER A 530 -7.84 -22.83 -1.74
C SER A 530 -9.02 -22.28 -0.93
N GLY A 531 -9.72 -21.27 -1.47
CA GLY A 531 -10.80 -20.55 -0.79
C GLY A 531 -10.35 -19.15 -0.32
N PRO A 532 -10.86 -18.58 0.79
CA PRO A 532 -10.56 -17.20 1.18
C PRO A 532 -9.11 -16.98 1.67
N LYS A 533 -8.27 -18.02 1.72
CA LYS A 533 -6.89 -17.94 2.20
C LYS A 533 -5.92 -18.51 1.16
N THR A 534 -4.78 -17.83 1.05
CA THR A 534 -3.61 -18.29 0.30
C THR A 534 -2.81 -19.24 1.19
N GLU A 535 -2.56 -20.47 0.71
CA GLU A 535 -1.70 -21.44 1.36
C GLU A 535 -0.33 -21.49 0.68
N PHE A 536 0.73 -21.41 1.48
CA PHE A 536 2.09 -21.59 0.97
C PHE A 536 2.53 -23.06 1.10
N ARG A 537 3.08 -23.64 0.01
CA ARG A 537 3.53 -25.04 0.01
C ARG A 537 4.85 -25.24 -0.71
N PHE A 538 5.58 -26.24 -0.22
CA PHE A 538 6.75 -26.81 -0.87
C PHE A 538 6.43 -28.23 -1.29
N THR A 539 6.62 -28.52 -2.57
CA THR A 539 6.36 -29.85 -3.13
C THR A 539 7.54 -30.31 -3.97
N ASP A 540 7.66 -31.63 -4.08
CA ASP A 540 8.44 -32.26 -5.13
C ASP A 540 7.69 -32.05 -6.49
N PRO A 541 8.33 -31.42 -7.49
CA PRO A 541 7.67 -31.11 -8.76
C PRO A 541 7.29 -32.35 -9.59
N GLU A 542 8.00 -33.46 -9.45
CA GLU A 542 7.74 -34.70 -10.22
C GLU A 542 6.60 -35.51 -9.61
N THR A 543 6.55 -35.58 -8.27
CA THR A 543 5.55 -36.42 -7.57
C THR A 543 4.35 -35.64 -7.05
N GLY A 544 4.46 -34.31 -6.95
CA GLY A 544 3.45 -33.45 -6.31
C GLY A 544 3.38 -33.60 -4.78
N LYS A 545 4.22 -34.46 -4.18
CA LYS A 545 4.20 -34.71 -2.73
C LYS A 545 4.78 -33.52 -1.98
N LYS A 546 4.19 -33.22 -0.81
CA LYS A 546 4.67 -32.18 0.09
C LYS A 546 6.09 -32.51 0.58
N LYS A 547 6.97 -31.51 0.60
CA LYS A 547 8.25 -31.57 1.31
C LYS A 547 8.08 -31.01 2.72
N ASP A 548 8.37 -31.84 3.71
CA ASP A 548 8.31 -31.45 5.12
C ASP A 548 9.55 -30.64 5.54
N GLY A 549 9.45 -29.95 6.69
CA GLY A 549 10.53 -29.12 7.22
C GLY A 549 10.72 -27.78 6.51
N LEU A 550 9.89 -27.47 5.50
CA LEU A 550 9.88 -26.18 4.81
C LEU A 550 8.60 -25.41 5.14
N THR A 551 8.76 -24.14 5.45
CA THR A 551 7.66 -23.23 5.79
C THR A 551 7.73 -21.98 4.93
N GLY A 552 6.58 -21.44 4.56
CA GLY A 552 6.47 -20.30 3.67
C GLY A 552 6.07 -19.01 4.39
N PRO A 553 6.23 -17.86 3.74
CA PRO A 553 5.73 -16.59 4.26
C PRO A 553 4.19 -16.59 4.30
N ASP A 554 3.61 -16.10 5.41
CA ASP A 554 2.16 -15.92 5.56
C ASP A 554 1.61 -14.77 4.69
N GLY A 555 0.31 -14.78 4.40
CA GLY A 555 -0.41 -13.67 3.75
C GLY A 555 -0.51 -13.78 2.23
N ASP A 556 -1.01 -12.72 1.61
CA ASP A 556 -1.23 -12.69 0.16
C ASP A 556 0.08 -12.44 -0.59
N ILE A 557 0.63 -13.52 -1.13
CA ILE A 557 1.79 -13.50 -2.04
C ILE A 557 1.30 -13.39 -3.48
N TYR A 558 1.85 -12.44 -4.23
CA TYR A 558 1.51 -12.24 -5.64
C TYR A 558 2.47 -12.93 -6.61
N TRP A 559 3.74 -13.05 -6.25
CA TRP A 559 4.76 -13.68 -7.06
C TRP A 559 5.86 -14.30 -6.18
N LEU A 560 6.60 -15.25 -6.73
CA LEU A 560 7.68 -15.96 -6.05
C LEU A 560 8.86 -16.18 -6.99
N THR A 561 10.08 -16.10 -6.44
CA THR A 561 11.30 -16.58 -7.08
C THR A 561 12.29 -17.06 -6.03
N TYR A 562 13.18 -17.97 -6.39
CA TYR A 562 14.33 -18.29 -5.55
C TYR A 562 15.40 -17.21 -5.68
N ALA A 563 16.09 -16.92 -4.59
CA ALA A 563 17.30 -16.10 -4.63
C ALA A 563 18.43 -16.87 -5.35
N ALA A 564 19.52 -16.16 -5.69
CA ALA A 564 20.67 -16.75 -6.37
C ALA A 564 21.34 -17.89 -5.58
N ASP A 565 21.14 -17.95 -4.26
CA ASP A 565 21.62 -19.04 -3.41
C ASP A 565 20.88 -20.37 -3.63
N GLY A 566 19.75 -20.37 -4.34
CA GLY A 566 18.91 -21.54 -4.60
C GLY A 566 18.21 -22.14 -3.38
N LYS A 567 18.32 -21.51 -2.20
CA LYS A 567 17.83 -22.00 -0.90
C LYS A 567 16.79 -21.09 -0.28
N THR A 568 16.90 -19.78 -0.48
CA THR A 568 16.00 -18.79 0.05
C THR A 568 15.05 -18.26 -1.03
N LEU A 569 13.95 -17.65 -0.60
CA LEU A 569 12.89 -17.15 -1.47
C LEU A 569 12.79 -15.63 -1.41
N LEU A 570 12.49 -15.03 -2.55
CA LEU A 570 11.95 -13.68 -2.65
C LEU A 570 10.46 -13.78 -2.94
N ALA A 571 9.64 -13.24 -2.04
CA ALA A 571 8.19 -13.30 -2.11
C ALA A 571 7.60 -11.88 -2.11
N GLY A 572 6.86 -11.55 -3.18
CA GLY A 572 6.20 -10.26 -3.33
C GLY A 572 4.86 -10.21 -2.62
N ASP A 573 4.63 -9.16 -1.84
CA ASP A 573 3.36 -8.85 -1.18
C ASP A 573 2.97 -7.37 -1.41
N PRO A 574 1.75 -6.93 -1.08
CA PRO A 574 1.33 -5.54 -1.30
C PRO A 574 2.25 -4.47 -0.69
N GLY A 575 3.04 -4.81 0.33
CA GLY A 575 3.96 -3.91 1.02
C GLY A 575 5.43 -4.13 0.66
N GLY A 576 5.75 -4.90 -0.38
CA GLY A 576 7.10 -4.98 -0.96
C GLY A 576 7.60 -6.41 -1.15
N VAL A 577 8.90 -6.63 -0.92
CA VAL A 577 9.55 -7.94 -1.09
C VAL A 577 9.98 -8.49 0.24
N ARG A 578 9.63 -9.75 0.51
CA ARG A 578 10.13 -10.54 1.65
C ARG A 578 11.19 -11.52 1.18
N TRP A 579 12.37 -11.43 1.78
CA TRP A 579 13.42 -12.45 1.67
C TRP A 579 13.25 -13.45 2.80
N TRP A 580 12.95 -14.70 2.44
CA TRP A 580 12.48 -15.72 3.36
C TRP A 580 13.37 -16.95 3.33
N ASP A 581 13.76 -17.44 4.51
CA ASP A 581 14.42 -18.72 4.68
C ASP A 581 13.36 -19.80 4.95
N PRO A 582 13.12 -20.72 4.01
CA PRO A 582 12.08 -21.73 4.17
C PRO A 582 12.43 -22.83 5.16
N VAL A 583 13.73 -23.09 5.38
CA VAL A 583 14.21 -24.12 6.32
C VAL A 583 14.11 -23.59 7.75
N ALA A 584 14.56 -22.35 7.98
CA ALA A 584 14.47 -21.71 9.28
C ALA A 584 13.04 -21.24 9.61
N GLY A 585 12.19 -21.07 8.59
CA GLY A 585 10.85 -20.51 8.71
C GLY A 585 10.83 -19.07 9.19
N LYS A 586 11.84 -18.30 8.75
CA LYS A 586 12.08 -16.94 9.23
C LYS A 586 12.24 -15.97 8.07
N LEU A 587 11.73 -14.76 8.30
CA LEU A 587 12.00 -13.62 7.46
C LEU A 587 13.47 -13.22 7.66
N VAL A 588 14.27 -13.33 6.60
CA VAL A 588 15.65 -12.84 6.55
C VAL A 588 15.64 -11.32 6.51
N ARG A 589 14.84 -10.74 5.60
CA ARG A 589 14.74 -9.30 5.42
C ARG A 589 13.45 -8.88 4.72
N ARG A 590 12.98 -7.67 5.01
CA ARG A 590 11.91 -7.00 4.28
C ARG A 590 12.47 -5.81 3.52
N TYR A 591 12.00 -5.65 2.28
CA TYR A 591 12.30 -4.53 1.40
C TYR A 591 10.98 -3.79 1.15
N GLU A 592 10.83 -2.62 1.76
CA GLU A 592 9.58 -1.85 1.70
C GLU A 592 9.42 -1.12 0.37
N GLY A 593 8.21 -1.16 -0.19
CA GLY A 593 7.85 -0.52 -1.44
C GLY A 593 6.54 -1.08 -1.96
N VAL A 594 5.86 -0.38 -2.87
CA VAL A 594 4.60 -0.88 -3.42
C VAL A 594 4.90 -1.85 -4.57
N ALA A 595 4.90 -3.15 -4.29
CA ALA A 595 4.92 -4.18 -5.33
C ALA A 595 3.48 -4.43 -5.80
N HIS A 596 3.01 -3.66 -6.78
CA HIS A 596 1.85 -4.04 -7.59
C HIS A 596 2.30 -4.96 -8.72
N GLY A 597 1.49 -5.94 -9.05
CA GLY A 597 1.70 -6.78 -10.22
C GLY A 597 0.69 -7.90 -10.22
N HIS A 598 -0.16 -7.90 -11.24
CA HIS A 598 -1.10 -8.97 -11.52
C HIS A 598 -0.38 -10.32 -11.39
N ALA A 599 -0.91 -11.18 -10.53
CA ALA A 599 -0.38 -12.51 -10.34
C ALA A 599 -0.32 -13.20 -11.70
N LEU A 600 0.92 -13.52 -12.12
CA LEU A 600 1.36 -14.66 -12.93
C LEU A 600 2.35 -14.39 -14.07
N GLN A 601 2.77 -13.15 -14.37
CA GLN A 601 3.49 -12.91 -15.64
C GLN A 601 4.90 -12.31 -15.65
N GLU A 602 5.59 -12.02 -14.54
CA GLU A 602 6.89 -11.31 -14.63
C GLU A 602 7.98 -11.85 -13.70
N VAL A 603 9.25 -11.75 -14.12
CA VAL A 603 10.44 -11.96 -13.27
C VAL A 603 10.55 -10.76 -12.34
N PRO A 604 10.23 -10.90 -11.05
CA PRO A 604 9.77 -9.72 -10.31
C PRO A 604 10.82 -9.12 -9.38
N ALA A 605 11.83 -9.89 -8.98
CA ALA A 605 12.97 -9.40 -8.21
C ALA A 605 14.23 -10.25 -8.43
N ARG A 606 15.40 -9.61 -8.46
CA ARG A 606 16.71 -10.27 -8.56
C ARG A 606 17.76 -9.45 -7.83
N PHE A 607 18.73 -10.12 -7.22
CA PHE A 607 19.94 -9.45 -6.74
C PHE A 607 20.85 -9.06 -7.91
N THR A 608 21.56 -7.95 -7.79
CA THR A 608 22.70 -7.67 -8.65
C THR A 608 23.72 -8.82 -8.57
N PRO A 609 24.55 -9.02 -9.62
CA PRO A 609 25.54 -10.11 -9.62
C PRO A 609 26.51 -10.08 -8.44
N ASP A 610 26.77 -8.91 -7.86
CA ASP A 610 27.60 -8.74 -6.66
C ASP A 610 26.85 -8.97 -5.34
N GLY A 611 25.54 -9.23 -5.39
CA GLY A 611 24.66 -9.49 -4.25
C GLY A 611 24.32 -8.26 -3.40
N LYS A 612 24.79 -7.06 -3.76
CA LYS A 612 24.67 -5.86 -2.90
C LYS A 612 23.36 -5.11 -3.04
N VAL A 613 22.67 -5.27 -4.16
CA VAL A 613 21.43 -4.56 -4.46
C VAL A 613 20.34 -5.55 -4.83
N LEU A 614 19.18 -5.42 -4.20
CA LEU A 614 17.96 -6.08 -4.68
C LEU A 614 17.25 -5.12 -5.64
N VAL A 615 16.92 -5.62 -6.83
CA VAL A 615 16.14 -4.90 -7.85
C VAL A 615 14.77 -5.56 -7.98
N SER A 616 13.70 -4.77 -8.03
CA SER A 616 12.33 -5.19 -8.32
C SER A 616 11.59 -4.08 -9.09
N HIS A 617 10.36 -4.34 -9.54
CA HIS A 617 9.50 -3.33 -10.14
C HIS A 617 8.03 -3.59 -9.80
N ASN A 618 7.19 -2.60 -10.08
CA ASN A 618 5.74 -2.70 -9.91
C ASN A 618 4.95 -2.38 -11.20
N GLY A 619 5.61 -2.51 -12.34
CA GLY A 619 5.11 -2.11 -13.66
C GLY A 619 5.35 -0.63 -14.02
N HIS A 620 5.49 0.25 -13.03
CA HIS A 620 5.67 1.69 -13.23
C HIS A 620 6.97 2.26 -12.65
N VAL A 621 7.55 1.59 -11.65
CA VAL A 621 8.71 2.05 -10.88
C VAL A 621 9.75 0.95 -10.82
N LEU A 622 11.01 1.31 -11.07
CA LEU A 622 12.13 0.45 -10.75
C LEU A 622 12.54 0.65 -9.28
N LEU A 623 12.35 -0.37 -8.45
CA LEU A 623 12.66 -0.35 -7.03
C LEU A 623 14.03 -0.98 -6.77
N ARG A 624 14.89 -0.29 -5.99
CA ARG A 624 16.24 -0.76 -5.67
C ARG A 624 16.56 -0.55 -4.20
N TRP A 625 17.01 -1.62 -3.54
CA TRP A 625 17.39 -1.59 -2.14
C TRP A 625 18.80 -2.11 -1.94
N ASN A 626 19.49 -1.56 -0.96
CA ASN A 626 20.69 -2.20 -0.44
C ASN A 626 20.29 -3.55 0.21
N ALA A 627 20.86 -4.64 -0.29
CA ALA A 627 20.52 -6.01 0.11
C ALA A 627 20.83 -6.30 1.60
N GLU A 628 21.89 -5.69 2.12
CA GLU A 628 22.34 -5.90 3.51
C GLU A 628 21.51 -5.13 4.52
N THR A 629 21.03 -3.93 4.17
CA THR A 629 20.31 -3.07 5.12
C THR A 629 18.80 -3.10 4.91
N GLY A 630 18.34 -3.45 3.70
CA GLY A 630 16.94 -3.36 3.29
C GLY A 630 16.47 -1.93 3.00
N LYS A 631 17.38 -0.95 3.08
CA LYS A 631 17.05 0.45 2.84
C LYS A 631 16.96 0.72 1.33
N PRO A 632 15.97 1.52 0.88
CA PRO A 632 15.91 1.95 -0.52
C PRO A 632 17.16 2.78 -0.85
N LEU A 633 17.73 2.55 -2.02
CA LEU A 633 18.87 3.34 -2.52
C LEU A 633 18.44 4.73 -2.96
N PHE A 634 17.20 4.86 -3.46
CA PHE A 634 16.62 6.10 -3.98
C PHE A 634 15.29 6.37 -3.26
N PRO A 635 15.32 6.96 -2.05
CA PRO A 635 14.11 7.19 -1.26
C PRO A 635 13.12 8.16 -1.95
N GLU A 636 13.59 8.97 -2.91
CA GLU A 636 12.76 9.83 -3.75
C GLU A 636 11.74 9.04 -4.60
N GLN A 637 11.92 7.73 -4.78
CA GLN A 637 10.94 6.83 -5.39
C GLN A 637 9.58 6.88 -4.70
N ASP A 638 9.57 7.18 -3.40
CA ASP A 638 8.35 7.30 -2.61
C ASP A 638 7.60 8.63 -2.87
N ILE A 639 8.15 9.56 -3.65
CA ILE A 639 7.51 10.84 -3.95
C ILE A 639 6.35 10.62 -4.93
N GLY A 640 5.16 10.36 -4.38
CA GLY A 640 3.90 10.26 -5.10
C GLY A 640 3.32 8.86 -5.17
N HIS A 641 2.53 8.60 -6.21
CA HIS A 641 1.87 7.32 -6.38
C HIS A 641 2.81 6.30 -7.03
N GLY A 642 2.67 5.02 -6.72
CA GLY A 642 3.36 3.89 -7.34
C GLY A 642 2.62 3.28 -8.54
N ALA A 643 1.42 3.77 -8.86
CA ALA A 643 0.57 3.33 -9.96
C ALA A 643 -0.36 4.49 -10.40
N THR A 644 -1.21 4.25 -11.41
CA THR A 644 -2.14 5.24 -12.00
C THR A 644 -2.89 6.06 -10.95
N VAL A 645 -2.93 7.38 -11.13
CA VAL A 645 -3.66 8.31 -10.27
C VAL A 645 -5.14 8.30 -10.64
N THR A 646 -5.98 7.68 -9.84
CA THR A 646 -7.40 7.42 -10.15
C THR A 646 -8.36 8.49 -9.65
N ALA A 647 -7.96 9.31 -8.68
CA ALA A 647 -8.78 10.40 -8.15
C ALA A 647 -7.94 11.62 -7.82
N VAL A 648 -8.55 12.79 -7.98
CA VAL A 648 -7.99 14.08 -7.58
C VAL A 648 -9.10 14.91 -6.91
N GLY A 649 -8.75 15.60 -5.82
CA GLY A 649 -9.63 16.51 -5.09
C GLY A 649 -8.84 17.73 -4.61
N LEU A 650 -9.54 18.84 -4.35
CA LEU A 650 -8.94 20.07 -3.85
C LEU A 650 -9.61 20.50 -2.56
N SER A 651 -8.84 21.12 -1.68
CA SER A 651 -9.42 21.82 -0.53
C SER A 651 -10.17 23.07 -0.98
N PRO A 652 -11.25 23.46 -0.28
CA PRO A 652 -12.04 24.65 -0.63
C PRO A 652 -11.24 25.97 -0.64
N ASP A 653 -10.20 26.06 0.19
CA ASP A 653 -9.27 27.19 0.26
C ASP A 653 -8.20 27.19 -0.87
N GLY A 654 -8.17 26.14 -1.69
CA GLY A 654 -7.21 25.97 -2.78
C GLY A 654 -5.76 25.73 -2.34
N THR A 655 -5.50 25.52 -1.05
CA THR A 655 -4.14 25.35 -0.51
C THR A 655 -3.61 23.92 -0.63
N ARG A 656 -4.51 22.93 -0.76
CA ARG A 656 -4.17 21.50 -0.82
C ARG A 656 -4.78 20.83 -2.03
N ILE A 657 -4.03 19.91 -2.61
CA ILE A 657 -4.52 18.95 -3.59
C ILE A 657 -4.38 17.56 -2.95
N ALA A 658 -5.42 16.74 -3.03
CA ALA A 658 -5.36 15.34 -2.67
C ALA A 658 -5.42 14.48 -3.93
N THR A 659 -4.63 13.42 -3.99
CA THR A 659 -4.61 12.46 -5.08
C THR A 659 -4.66 11.04 -4.53
N ARG A 660 -5.39 10.16 -5.21
CA ARG A 660 -5.47 8.73 -4.91
C ARG A 660 -4.99 7.95 -6.12
N GLY A 661 -4.28 6.86 -5.88
CA GLY A 661 -3.80 5.98 -6.93
C GLY A 661 -4.26 4.54 -6.78
N MET A 662 -4.11 3.78 -7.86
CA MET A 662 -4.29 2.32 -7.87
C MET A 662 -3.28 1.60 -6.96
N ASP A 663 -2.26 2.33 -6.51
CA ASP A 663 -1.27 1.89 -5.54
C ASP A 663 -1.81 1.80 -4.10
N ASN A 664 -3.10 2.10 -3.90
CA ASN A 664 -3.76 2.14 -2.60
C ASN A 664 -3.08 3.16 -1.67
N ARG A 665 -2.61 4.29 -2.24
CA ARG A 665 -2.12 5.43 -1.47
C ARG A 665 -3.03 6.62 -1.67
N LEU A 666 -3.16 7.39 -0.60
CA LEU A 666 -3.64 8.76 -0.62
C LEU A 666 -2.44 9.68 -0.40
N CYS A 667 -2.22 10.62 -1.32
CA CYS A 667 -1.21 11.67 -1.17
C CYS A 667 -1.89 13.04 -1.07
N VAL A 668 -1.42 13.88 -0.17
CA VAL A 668 -1.84 15.29 -0.08
C VAL A 668 -0.64 16.18 -0.32
N TRP A 669 -0.87 17.20 -1.14
CA TRP A 669 0.12 18.08 -1.71
C TRP A 669 -0.20 19.52 -1.38
N ASP A 670 0.83 20.32 -1.20
CA ASP A 670 0.74 21.77 -1.21
C ASP A 670 0.45 22.25 -2.64
N ALA A 671 -0.65 22.95 -2.85
CA ALA A 671 -1.13 23.34 -4.17
C ALA A 671 -0.27 24.43 -4.84
N ALA A 672 0.53 25.18 -4.07
CA ALA A 672 1.38 26.25 -4.58
C ALA A 672 2.76 25.73 -5.00
N THR A 673 3.31 24.78 -4.25
CA THR A 673 4.70 24.29 -4.41
C THR A 673 4.80 22.87 -4.95
N GLY A 674 3.70 22.13 -4.99
CA GLY A 674 3.66 20.70 -5.32
C GLY A 674 4.43 19.82 -4.33
N LYS A 675 4.77 20.33 -3.13
CA LYS A 675 5.38 19.52 -2.06
C LYS A 675 4.36 18.52 -1.55
N ARG A 676 4.72 17.24 -1.47
CA ARG A 676 3.92 16.26 -0.72
C ARG A 676 3.95 16.65 0.75
N LEU A 677 2.78 16.96 1.32
CA LEU A 677 2.62 17.28 2.74
C LEU A 677 2.61 16.01 3.58
N TRP A 678 1.82 15.03 3.15
CA TRP A 678 1.77 13.71 3.75
C TRP A 678 1.20 12.69 2.77
N HIS A 679 1.32 11.42 3.12
CA HIS A 679 0.63 10.32 2.46
C HIS A 679 0.20 9.29 3.50
N ALA A 680 -0.83 8.52 3.17
CA ALA A 680 -1.28 7.40 3.96
C ALA A 680 -1.52 6.19 3.04
N PRO A 681 -1.24 4.96 3.51
CA PRO A 681 -1.84 3.79 2.88
C PRO A 681 -3.36 3.90 3.04
N ASP A 682 -4.08 3.84 1.93
CA ASP A 682 -5.53 3.88 1.87
C ASP A 682 -5.98 2.60 1.18
N ALA A 683 -6.46 1.62 1.96
CA ALA A 683 -6.52 0.25 1.44
C ALA A 683 -7.59 0.04 0.36
N ARG A 684 -7.63 -1.17 -0.19
CA ARG A 684 -8.24 -1.52 -1.49
C ARG A 684 -9.68 -1.03 -1.63
N THR A 685 -9.89 0.02 -2.40
CA THR A 685 -11.23 0.35 -2.92
C THR A 685 -11.17 0.73 -4.40
N LYS A 686 -12.30 0.53 -5.08
CA LYS A 686 -12.57 1.08 -6.42
C LYS A 686 -13.07 2.53 -6.35
N VAL A 687 -13.07 3.18 -5.17
CA VAL A 687 -13.66 4.51 -4.98
C VAL A 687 -12.83 5.55 -5.72
N ALA A 688 -13.49 6.25 -6.65
CA ALA A 688 -12.88 7.28 -7.49
C ALA A 688 -12.98 8.69 -6.89
N ASP A 689 -13.53 8.85 -5.69
CA ASP A 689 -13.79 10.17 -5.10
C ASP A 689 -12.94 10.45 -3.84
N ILE A 690 -12.38 11.66 -3.81
CA ILE A 690 -11.83 12.34 -2.65
C ILE A 690 -12.66 13.59 -2.43
N ASP A 691 -13.09 13.83 -1.19
CA ASP A 691 -13.91 15.00 -0.88
C ASP A 691 -13.41 15.70 0.38
N PHE A 692 -13.10 16.99 0.27
CA PHE A 692 -12.68 17.80 1.41
C PHE A 692 -13.90 18.31 2.16
N GLY A 693 -13.79 18.39 3.49
CA GLY A 693 -14.76 19.13 4.30
C GLY A 693 -14.80 20.61 3.88
N PRO A 694 -15.93 21.29 4.10
CA PRO A 694 -16.15 22.67 3.63
C PRO A 694 -15.17 23.69 4.22
N ASP A 695 -14.60 23.39 5.38
CA ASP A 695 -13.57 24.19 6.06
C ASP A 695 -12.13 23.80 5.66
N GLY A 696 -11.97 22.77 4.81
CA GLY A 696 -10.68 22.23 4.39
C GLY A 696 -9.87 21.53 5.49
N THR A 697 -10.43 21.34 6.70
CA THR A 697 -9.69 20.78 7.84
C THR A 697 -9.60 19.26 7.80
N PHE A 698 -10.52 18.61 7.09
CA PHE A 698 -10.55 17.17 6.88
C PHE A 698 -10.90 16.80 5.45
N LEU A 699 -10.74 15.53 5.12
CA LEU A 699 -11.21 14.96 3.86
C LEU A 699 -11.70 13.53 4.08
N VAL A 700 -12.59 13.06 3.22
CA VAL A 700 -13.10 11.68 3.21
C VAL A 700 -12.70 10.97 1.93
N VAL A 701 -12.39 9.70 2.08
CA VAL A 701 -12.08 8.76 0.98
C VAL A 701 -12.67 7.39 1.32
N GLY A 702 -12.89 6.54 0.30
CA GLY A 702 -13.19 5.13 0.55
C GLY A 702 -12.10 4.48 1.38
N GLY A 703 -12.48 3.85 2.50
CA GLY A 703 -11.59 3.34 3.55
C GLY A 703 -10.93 2.00 3.24
N PRO A 704 -10.23 1.39 4.20
CA PRO A 704 -9.40 0.23 3.94
C PRO A 704 -10.18 -1.06 3.61
N LYS A 705 -11.45 -1.14 3.99
CA LYS A 705 -12.35 -2.18 3.48
C LYS A 705 -13.21 -1.63 2.37
N TRP A 706 -13.63 -2.53 1.48
CA TRP A 706 -14.48 -2.20 0.35
C TRP A 706 -15.74 -1.43 0.75
N ASP A 707 -16.28 -1.68 1.92
CA ASP A 707 -17.52 -1.14 2.49
C ASP A 707 -17.29 -0.09 3.58
N GLU A 708 -16.14 0.58 3.60
CA GLU A 708 -15.82 1.63 4.58
C GLU A 708 -15.54 2.97 3.91
N VAL A 709 -15.75 4.06 4.64
CA VAL A 709 -15.29 5.41 4.32
C VAL A 709 -14.39 5.87 5.46
N THR A 710 -13.25 6.47 5.17
CA THR A 710 -12.32 6.99 6.18
C THR A 710 -12.21 8.50 6.08
N LYS A 711 -12.33 9.16 7.24
CA LYS A 711 -12.11 10.59 7.42
C LYS A 711 -10.70 10.82 7.94
N TYR A 712 -9.95 11.63 7.22
CA TYR A 712 -8.58 12.03 7.57
C TYR A 712 -8.55 13.50 7.94
N ASP A 713 -7.72 13.83 8.92
CA ASP A 713 -7.27 15.20 9.14
C ASP A 713 -6.45 15.65 7.93
N ALA A 714 -6.88 16.72 7.27
CA ALA A 714 -6.29 17.18 6.03
C ALA A 714 -4.86 17.71 6.22
N ALA A 715 -4.52 18.16 7.44
CA ALA A 715 -3.22 18.71 7.79
C ALA A 715 -2.16 17.64 8.05
N THR A 716 -2.53 16.58 8.76
CA THR A 716 -1.61 15.61 9.35
C THR A 716 -1.71 14.22 8.74
N GLY A 717 -2.78 13.92 8.01
CA GLY A 717 -3.06 12.58 7.51
C GLY A 717 -3.46 11.58 8.59
N LYS A 718 -3.78 12.05 9.80
CA LYS A 718 -4.26 11.20 10.88
C LYS A 718 -5.71 10.77 10.59
N VAL A 719 -6.00 9.48 10.73
CA VAL A 719 -7.38 8.98 10.71
C VAL A 719 -8.15 9.58 11.89
N LEU A 720 -9.22 10.29 11.58
CA LEU A 720 -10.13 10.86 12.57
C LEU A 720 -11.28 9.90 12.87
N LEU A 721 -11.92 9.37 11.83
CA LEU A 721 -13.06 8.45 11.93
C LEU A 721 -13.06 7.45 10.77
N THR A 722 -13.62 6.27 11.01
CA THR A 722 -13.98 5.30 9.97
C THR A 722 -15.46 5.01 10.06
N PHE A 723 -16.16 5.21 8.95
CA PHE A 723 -17.59 4.94 8.81
C PHE A 723 -17.75 3.58 8.14
N ALA A 724 -18.28 2.60 8.86
CA ALA A 724 -18.59 1.29 8.32
C ALA A 724 -20.04 1.22 7.85
N VAL A 725 -20.26 0.54 6.74
CA VAL A 725 -21.60 0.19 6.24
C VAL A 725 -22.19 -0.94 7.11
N ASP A 726 -23.52 -1.09 7.11
CA ASP A 726 -24.21 -2.04 8.00
C ASP A 726 -23.79 -3.50 7.78
N PRO A 727 -23.16 -4.18 8.75
CA PRO A 727 -22.86 -5.60 8.64
C PRO A 727 -24.11 -6.49 8.64
N LYS A 728 -25.26 -5.97 9.11
CA LYS A 728 -26.56 -6.67 9.07
C LYS A 728 -27.34 -6.41 7.78
N GLY A 729 -26.88 -5.47 6.94
CA GLY A 729 -27.47 -5.17 5.64
C GLY A 729 -27.13 -6.23 4.58
N PRO A 730 -27.74 -6.17 3.39
CA PRO A 730 -27.33 -7.01 2.26
C PRO A 730 -25.84 -6.79 1.96
N LYS A 731 -25.09 -7.87 1.71
CA LYS A 731 -23.65 -7.79 1.42
C LYS A 731 -23.39 -6.86 0.22
N GLN A 732 -22.68 -5.77 0.47
CA GLN A 732 -22.30 -4.77 -0.53
C GLN A 732 -20.97 -5.15 -1.18
N ALA A 733 -20.82 -4.85 -2.48
CA ALA A 733 -19.57 -4.95 -3.23
C ALA A 733 -18.54 -3.93 -2.77
N GLY A 734 -19.02 -2.76 -2.35
CA GLY A 734 -18.21 -1.69 -1.81
C GLY A 734 -18.83 -0.31 -2.01
N VAL A 735 -18.16 0.70 -1.46
CA VAL A 735 -18.45 2.12 -1.67
C VAL A 735 -18.08 2.48 -3.11
N PHE A 736 -18.94 3.22 -3.80
CA PHE A 736 -18.69 3.76 -5.14
C PHE A 736 -18.40 5.25 -5.13
N SER A 737 -19.11 6.01 -4.29
CA SER A 737 -18.90 7.44 -4.09
C SER A 737 -19.21 7.82 -2.64
N ALA A 738 -18.46 8.78 -2.10
CA ALA A 738 -18.66 9.33 -0.77
C ALA A 738 -18.40 10.85 -0.79
N ARG A 739 -19.27 11.61 -0.13
CA ARG A 739 -19.23 13.08 -0.05
C ARG A 739 -19.52 13.57 1.36
N VAL A 740 -18.99 14.73 1.69
CA VAL A 740 -19.30 15.47 2.92
C VAL A 740 -20.41 16.47 2.60
N SER A 741 -21.39 16.63 3.48
CA SER A 741 -22.39 17.68 3.30
C SER A 741 -21.76 19.07 3.38
N LYS A 742 -22.40 20.05 2.75
CA LYS A 742 -21.91 21.44 2.69
C LYS A 742 -21.69 22.10 4.06
N ASP A 743 -22.44 21.66 5.08
CA ASP A 743 -22.31 22.12 6.47
C ASP A 743 -21.22 21.36 7.25
N GLY A 744 -20.61 20.33 6.66
CA GLY A 744 -19.59 19.49 7.27
C GLY A 744 -20.11 18.52 8.32
N GLN A 745 -21.43 18.46 8.54
CA GLN A 745 -22.05 17.71 9.64
C GLN A 745 -22.33 16.25 9.30
N THR A 746 -22.45 15.91 8.02
CA THR A 746 -22.77 14.54 7.58
C THR A 746 -21.82 14.05 6.49
N VAL A 747 -21.69 12.73 6.42
CA VAL A 747 -21.04 12.02 5.33
C VAL A 747 -22.09 11.16 4.66
N VAL A 748 -22.20 11.25 3.34
CA VAL A 748 -23.10 10.44 2.52
C VAL A 748 -22.24 9.52 1.67
N ALA A 749 -22.54 8.23 1.67
CA ALA A 749 -21.90 7.30 0.75
C ALA A 749 -22.93 6.40 0.07
N HIS A 750 -22.64 6.11 -1.19
CA HIS A 750 -23.38 5.15 -1.99
C HIS A 750 -22.57 3.87 -2.15
N THR A 751 -23.18 2.74 -1.80
CA THR A 751 -22.58 1.40 -1.92
C THR A 751 -23.40 0.53 -2.86
N GLY A 752 -22.72 -0.23 -3.70
CA GLY A 752 -23.36 -1.18 -4.61
C GLY A 752 -23.48 -2.59 -4.03
N PRO A 753 -24.41 -3.40 -4.55
CA PRO A 753 -24.57 -4.80 -4.17
C PRO A 753 -23.44 -5.70 -4.71
N TYR A 754 -23.08 -6.75 -3.96
CA TYR A 754 -22.14 -7.80 -4.45
C TYR A 754 -22.78 -8.76 -5.46
N VAL A 755 -24.11 -8.92 -5.42
CA VAL A 755 -24.88 -9.86 -6.23
C VAL A 755 -25.82 -9.09 -7.15
N ALA A 756 -25.86 -9.47 -8.42
CA ALA A 756 -26.81 -8.91 -9.39
C ALA A 756 -28.25 -9.07 -8.87
N GLY A 757 -28.99 -7.96 -8.80
CA GLY A 757 -30.40 -7.93 -8.34
C GLY A 757 -30.63 -7.53 -6.88
N ALA A 758 -29.61 -7.40 -6.03
CA ALA A 758 -29.76 -6.76 -4.72
C ALA A 758 -29.75 -5.23 -4.84
N PRO A 759 -30.43 -4.47 -3.96
CA PRO A 759 -30.45 -3.02 -4.05
C PRO A 759 -29.11 -2.41 -3.62
N SER A 760 -28.71 -1.35 -4.32
CA SER A 760 -27.66 -0.44 -3.83
C SER A 760 -28.16 0.31 -2.61
N VAL A 761 -27.26 0.77 -1.75
CA VAL A 761 -27.61 1.42 -0.48
C VAL A 761 -26.95 2.79 -0.40
N VAL A 762 -27.73 3.79 0.01
CA VAL A 762 -27.18 5.09 0.43
C VAL A 762 -27.17 5.13 1.95
N THR A 763 -26.00 5.39 2.52
CA THR A 763 -25.83 5.52 3.96
C THR A 763 -25.37 6.93 4.30
N VAL A 764 -25.98 7.49 5.34
CA VAL A 764 -25.68 8.82 5.88
C VAL A 764 -25.18 8.65 7.31
N TRP A 765 -24.02 9.20 7.60
CA TRP A 765 -23.42 9.24 8.93
C TRP A 765 -23.29 10.67 9.43
N ASN A 766 -23.28 10.86 10.74
CA ASN A 766 -22.83 12.06 11.38
C ASN A 766 -21.30 12.13 11.27
N ALA A 767 -20.78 13.20 10.66
CA ALA A 767 -19.37 13.38 10.36
C ALA A 767 -18.49 13.65 11.60
N ILE A 768 -19.09 13.95 12.76
CA ILE A 768 -18.41 14.26 14.02
C ILE A 768 -18.40 13.03 14.94
N THR A 769 -19.54 12.36 15.11
CA THR A 769 -19.66 11.23 16.04
C THR A 769 -19.34 9.89 15.38
N GLY A 770 -19.42 9.81 14.05
CA GLY A 770 -19.36 8.53 13.33
C GLY A 770 -20.69 7.75 13.37
N GLU A 771 -21.70 8.27 14.06
CA GLU A 771 -22.99 7.60 14.21
C GLU A 771 -23.70 7.52 12.86
N ARG A 772 -24.22 6.35 12.55
CA ARG A 772 -25.04 6.15 11.36
C ARG A 772 -26.43 6.72 11.59
N LEU A 773 -26.80 7.73 10.81
CA LEU A 773 -28.09 8.41 10.90
C LEU A 773 -29.16 7.67 10.10
N LYS A 774 -28.81 7.21 8.88
CA LYS A 774 -29.76 6.57 7.97
C LYS A 774 -29.06 5.59 7.04
N SER A 775 -29.74 4.50 6.69
CA SER A 775 -29.40 3.63 5.55
C SER A 775 -30.66 3.33 4.77
N SER A 776 -30.67 3.68 3.48
CA SER A 776 -31.82 3.51 2.60
C SER A 776 -31.43 2.63 1.41
N PRO A 777 -32.14 1.53 1.13
CA PRO A 777 -32.00 0.82 -0.14
C PRO A 777 -32.58 1.67 -1.27
N LEU A 778 -31.88 1.72 -2.40
CA LEU A 778 -32.40 2.29 -3.65
C LEU A 778 -33.24 1.21 -4.34
N SER A 779 -34.49 1.54 -4.67
CA SER A 779 -35.53 0.59 -5.08
C SER A 779 -35.42 0.08 -6.53
N ASP A 780 -34.50 0.61 -7.35
CA ASP A 780 -34.45 0.36 -8.80
C ASP A 780 -33.16 -0.39 -9.23
N SER A 781 -33.24 -1.25 -10.26
CA SER A 781 -32.12 -2.03 -10.80
C SER A 781 -31.16 -1.21 -11.68
N LYS A 782 -31.23 0.12 -11.60
CA LYS A 782 -30.45 1.07 -12.40
C LYS A 782 -29.15 1.52 -11.74
N TRP A 783 -28.91 1.15 -10.48
CA TRP A 783 -27.88 1.75 -9.61
C TRP A 783 -26.60 0.90 -9.40
N HIS A 784 -26.28 0.00 -10.33
CA HIS A 784 -25.31 -1.07 -10.07
C HIS A 784 -23.82 -0.72 -10.27
N GLU A 785 -23.45 0.23 -11.13
CA GLU A 785 -22.03 0.45 -11.47
C GLU A 785 -21.58 1.92 -11.55
N PHE A 786 -22.50 2.83 -11.89
CA PHE A 786 -22.18 4.20 -12.27
C PHE A 786 -23.05 5.21 -11.50
N SER A 787 -22.47 5.85 -10.49
CA SER A 787 -23.12 6.93 -9.72
C SER A 787 -22.17 8.08 -9.37
N ALA A 788 -22.70 9.30 -9.27
CA ALA A 788 -22.01 10.47 -8.73
C ALA A 788 -22.91 11.14 -7.68
N LEU A 789 -22.36 11.38 -6.49
CA LEU A 789 -22.97 12.27 -5.50
C LEU A 789 -22.60 13.72 -5.82
N SER A 790 -23.57 14.62 -5.73
CA SER A 790 -23.33 16.06 -5.77
C SER A 790 -22.44 16.49 -4.60
N PRO A 791 -21.68 17.60 -4.74
CA PRO A 791 -20.75 18.05 -3.70
C PRO A 791 -21.42 18.39 -2.36
N ASP A 792 -22.69 18.76 -2.36
CA ASP A 792 -23.48 19.01 -1.15
C ASP A 792 -24.09 17.73 -0.56
N GLY A 793 -24.00 16.60 -1.28
CA GLY A 793 -24.60 15.33 -0.90
C GLY A 793 -26.12 15.29 -1.10
N GLU A 794 -26.74 16.32 -1.69
CA GLU A 794 -28.21 16.37 -1.84
C GLU A 794 -28.73 15.48 -2.98
N TYR A 795 -27.92 15.26 -4.01
CA TYR A 795 -28.31 14.52 -5.20
C TYR A 795 -27.37 13.35 -5.45
N LEU A 796 -27.95 12.20 -5.77
CA LEU A 796 -27.28 11.05 -6.35
C LEU A 796 -27.73 10.92 -7.79
N ALA A 797 -26.83 11.16 -8.73
CA ALA A 797 -27.06 10.94 -10.15
C ALA A 797 -26.47 9.57 -10.54
N GLY A 798 -27.23 8.72 -11.20
CA GLY A 798 -26.76 7.40 -11.64
C GLY A 798 -27.48 6.91 -12.88
N GLY A 799 -26.89 5.95 -13.57
CA GLY A 799 -27.46 5.44 -14.81
C GLY A 799 -26.81 4.13 -15.24
N MET A 800 -27.57 3.35 -15.98
CA MET A 800 -27.09 2.12 -16.59
C MET A 800 -26.40 2.43 -17.91
N LEU A 801 -25.30 1.74 -18.22
CA LEU A 801 -24.65 1.86 -19.52
C LEU A 801 -25.68 1.61 -20.64
N GLY A 802 -25.76 2.55 -21.60
CA GLY A 802 -26.72 2.48 -22.69
C GLY A 802 -28.07 3.18 -22.44
N SER A 803 -28.39 3.58 -21.20
CA SER A 803 -29.64 4.28 -20.89
C SER A 803 -29.71 5.66 -21.55
N ARG A 804 -30.90 6.12 -21.94
CA ARG A 804 -31.12 7.49 -22.48
C ARG A 804 -31.61 8.46 -21.40
N ALA A 805 -31.34 8.14 -20.15
CA ALA A 805 -31.69 8.96 -19.01
C ALA A 805 -30.70 8.74 -17.85
N VAL A 806 -30.52 9.77 -17.04
CA VAL A 806 -29.85 9.69 -15.73
C VAL A 806 -30.92 9.68 -14.66
N ALA A 807 -30.95 8.63 -13.86
CA ALA A 807 -31.78 8.56 -12.67
C ALA A 807 -31.19 9.49 -11.61
N VAL A 808 -32.07 10.21 -10.91
CA VAL A 808 -31.69 11.14 -9.86
C VAL A 808 -32.43 10.73 -8.61
N ALA A 809 -31.71 10.60 -7.51
CA ALA A 809 -32.30 10.38 -6.19
C ALA A 809 -31.77 11.44 -5.22
N ALA A 810 -32.53 11.75 -4.18
CA ALA A 810 -31.98 12.44 -3.01
C ALA A 810 -31.78 11.41 -1.89
N PRO A 811 -30.75 11.51 -1.02
CA PRO A 811 -30.57 10.55 0.08
C PRO A 811 -31.76 10.51 1.06
N ASP A 812 -32.54 11.59 1.10
CA ASP A 812 -33.70 11.77 1.97
C ASP A 812 -35.06 11.57 1.28
N ARG A 813 -35.15 11.66 -0.06
CA ARG A 813 -36.40 11.53 -0.85
C ARG A 813 -36.32 10.42 -1.90
N ASP A 814 -37.45 9.76 -2.16
CA ASP A 814 -37.59 8.85 -3.30
C ASP A 814 -37.23 9.54 -4.63
N LEU A 815 -36.91 8.72 -5.65
CA LEU A 815 -36.49 9.10 -7.01
C LEU A 815 -37.04 10.47 -7.47
N LEU A 816 -36.13 11.41 -7.74
CA LEU A 816 -36.40 12.64 -8.46
C LEU A 816 -36.55 12.33 -9.96
N ALA A 817 -37.24 13.20 -10.70
CA ALA A 817 -37.53 12.96 -12.12
C ALA A 817 -36.26 12.70 -12.95
N ASP A 818 -36.29 11.65 -13.78
CA ASP A 818 -35.19 11.23 -14.65
C ASP A 818 -34.79 12.35 -15.63
N ALA A 819 -33.49 12.66 -15.70
CA ALA A 819 -32.94 13.59 -16.68
C ALA A 819 -32.85 12.90 -18.05
N LYS A 820 -33.72 13.28 -19.00
CA LYS A 820 -33.66 12.76 -20.39
C LYS A 820 -32.40 13.23 -21.10
N LEU A 821 -31.71 12.30 -21.75
CA LEU A 821 -30.48 12.56 -22.48
C LEU A 821 -30.69 12.51 -24.00
N PRO A 822 -29.94 13.32 -24.77
CA PRO A 822 -30.01 13.31 -26.22
C PRO A 822 -29.47 12.00 -26.83
N GLY A 823 -28.68 11.21 -26.11
CA GLY A 823 -28.13 9.92 -26.56
C GLY A 823 -28.02 8.88 -25.45
N SER A 824 -27.42 7.73 -25.75
CA SER A 824 -27.18 6.65 -24.78
C SER A 824 -25.98 6.97 -23.88
N LEU A 825 -26.13 6.82 -22.58
CA LEU A 825 -25.10 7.06 -21.58
C LEU A 825 -23.93 6.09 -21.77
N THR A 826 -22.70 6.61 -21.75
CA THR A 826 -21.48 5.80 -21.89
C THR A 826 -20.72 5.62 -20.58
N GLN A 827 -20.86 6.56 -19.65
CA GLN A 827 -20.19 6.58 -18.33
C GLN A 827 -20.99 7.45 -17.35
N THR A 828 -20.64 7.42 -16.05
CA THR A 828 -21.15 8.40 -15.07
C THR A 828 -20.83 9.83 -15.48
N GLY A 829 -21.77 10.73 -15.18
CA GLY A 829 -21.46 12.16 -15.17
C GLY A 829 -20.66 12.58 -13.94
N ARG A 830 -20.04 13.76 -14.00
CA ARG A 830 -19.35 14.40 -12.88
C ARG A 830 -19.98 15.76 -12.60
N PHE A 831 -20.27 16.02 -11.33
CA PHE A 831 -20.76 17.33 -10.91
C PHE A 831 -19.64 18.38 -10.95
N SER A 832 -20.03 19.61 -11.23
CA SER A 832 -19.26 20.83 -10.92
C SER A 832 -19.05 20.94 -9.41
N ALA A 833 -18.00 21.63 -8.99
CA ALA A 833 -17.67 21.80 -7.56
C ALA A 833 -18.76 22.57 -6.78
N ASP A 834 -19.58 23.38 -7.46
CA ASP A 834 -20.72 24.09 -6.86
C ASP A 834 -22.03 23.28 -6.90
N GLY A 835 -22.01 22.08 -7.48
CA GLY A 835 -23.15 21.15 -7.58
C GLY A 835 -24.21 21.53 -8.59
N ARG A 836 -24.08 22.66 -9.30
CA ARG A 836 -25.15 23.18 -10.18
C ARG A 836 -25.24 22.49 -11.53
N TRP A 837 -24.17 21.81 -11.92
CA TRP A 837 -24.02 21.23 -13.25
C TRP A 837 -23.52 19.80 -13.16
N LEU A 838 -24.09 18.93 -14.01
CA LEU A 838 -23.64 17.56 -14.23
C LEU A 838 -23.16 17.43 -15.68
N ALA A 839 -21.89 17.10 -15.87
CA ALA A 839 -21.31 16.86 -17.18
C ALA A 839 -21.19 15.35 -17.43
N LEU A 840 -21.60 14.87 -18.60
CA LEU A 840 -21.65 13.43 -18.93
C LEU A 840 -21.36 13.19 -20.41
N VAL A 841 -21.07 11.94 -20.78
CA VAL A 841 -20.77 11.56 -22.17
C VAL A 841 -21.84 10.62 -22.70
N THR A 842 -22.44 10.98 -23.83
CA THR A 842 -23.43 10.17 -24.54
C THR A 842 -22.90 9.68 -25.89
N THR A 843 -23.52 8.63 -26.39
CA THR A 843 -23.26 8.08 -27.71
C THR A 843 -24.54 7.86 -28.50
N GLU A 844 -24.44 8.05 -29.81
CA GLU A 844 -25.48 7.69 -30.76
C GLU A 844 -24.88 7.00 -31.99
N ARG A 845 -25.64 6.06 -32.55
CA ARG A 845 -25.27 5.38 -33.78
C ARG A 845 -25.94 6.09 -34.96
N ALA A 846 -25.14 6.72 -35.81
CA ALA A 846 -25.64 7.47 -36.97
C ALA A 846 -24.84 7.05 -38.22
N GLY A 847 -25.52 6.50 -39.23
CA GLY A 847 -24.89 6.12 -40.51
C GLY A 847 -23.83 5.01 -40.40
N GLY A 848 -23.97 4.08 -39.45
CA GLY A 848 -23.01 2.97 -39.23
C GLY A 848 -21.82 3.32 -38.32
N ALA A 849 -21.51 4.60 -38.13
CA ALA A 849 -20.47 5.07 -37.21
C ALA A 849 -21.05 5.43 -35.82
N GLN A 850 -20.25 5.22 -34.79
CA GLN A 850 -20.59 5.60 -33.42
C GLN A 850 -20.06 7.01 -33.13
N LYS A 851 -20.96 7.94 -32.79
CA LYS A 851 -20.64 9.33 -32.45
C LYS A 851 -20.71 9.52 -30.94
N TYR A 852 -19.83 10.36 -30.40
CA TYR A 852 -19.77 10.69 -28.98
C TYR A 852 -20.04 12.18 -28.77
N SER A 853 -20.68 12.52 -27.65
CA SER A 853 -21.00 13.90 -27.31
C SER A 853 -20.87 14.15 -25.82
N ALA A 854 -20.27 15.27 -25.46
CA ALA A 854 -20.27 15.80 -24.10
C ALA A 854 -21.60 16.55 -23.87
N VAL A 855 -22.35 16.15 -22.85
CA VAL A 855 -23.63 16.73 -22.49
C VAL A 855 -23.52 17.40 -21.14
N LEU A 856 -24.00 18.64 -21.06
CA LEU A 856 -24.09 19.41 -19.83
C LEU A 856 -25.55 19.45 -19.37
N VAL A 857 -25.83 18.98 -18.16
CA VAL A 857 -27.16 18.96 -17.54
C VAL A 857 -27.18 19.94 -16.36
N SER A 858 -28.25 20.74 -16.25
CA SER A 858 -28.48 21.57 -15.07
C SER A 858 -29.02 20.70 -13.93
N ALA A 859 -28.40 20.77 -12.75
CA ALA A 859 -28.89 20.06 -11.56
C ALA A 859 -30.16 20.67 -10.97
N THR A 860 -30.53 21.88 -11.40
CA THR A 860 -31.78 22.54 -10.98
C THR A 860 -32.97 22.09 -11.81
N THR A 861 -32.78 21.95 -13.13
CA THR A 861 -33.88 21.61 -14.06
C THR A 861 -33.83 20.18 -14.57
N TRP A 862 -32.71 19.47 -14.38
CA TRP A 862 -32.44 18.14 -14.91
C TRP A 862 -32.64 18.01 -16.43
N HIS A 863 -32.42 19.13 -17.14
CA HIS A 863 -32.43 19.19 -18.59
C HIS A 863 -31.03 19.42 -19.15
N ALA A 864 -30.77 18.82 -20.31
CA ALA A 864 -29.57 19.08 -21.09
C ALA A 864 -29.57 20.53 -21.60
N VAL A 865 -28.55 21.29 -21.22
CA VAL A 865 -28.36 22.72 -21.57
C VAL A 865 -27.39 22.88 -22.73
N SER A 866 -26.44 21.95 -22.88
CA SER A 866 -25.51 21.94 -24.02
C SER A 866 -25.13 20.52 -24.41
N THR A 867 -24.84 20.32 -25.70
CA THR A 867 -24.37 19.05 -26.26
C THR A 867 -23.27 19.36 -27.27
N ILE A 868 -22.06 18.88 -27.00
CA ILE A 868 -20.86 19.19 -27.79
C ILE A 868 -20.38 17.90 -28.47
N PRO A 869 -20.26 17.87 -29.81
CA PRO A 869 -19.75 16.70 -30.50
C PRO A 869 -18.25 16.49 -30.20
N LEU A 870 -17.87 15.26 -29.89
CA LEU A 870 -16.49 14.87 -29.61
C LEU A 870 -15.84 14.22 -30.83
N THR A 871 -14.53 14.42 -30.97
CA THR A 871 -13.75 14.06 -32.16
C THR A 871 -13.56 12.56 -32.36
N ALA A 872 -13.43 11.76 -31.29
CA ALA A 872 -13.73 10.31 -31.22
C ALA A 872 -13.12 9.71 -29.93
N ASP A 873 -13.93 9.43 -28.90
CA ASP A 873 -13.54 8.53 -27.82
C ASP A 873 -14.76 8.10 -26.98
N TYR A 874 -14.94 6.80 -26.77
CA TYR A 874 -16.00 6.25 -25.93
C TYR A 874 -15.66 6.25 -24.43
N ARG A 875 -14.40 6.53 -24.10
CA ARG A 875 -13.89 6.53 -22.72
C ARG A 875 -13.53 7.91 -22.19
N ALA A 876 -13.93 8.97 -22.90
CA ALA A 876 -13.62 10.33 -22.51
C ALA A 876 -14.06 10.64 -21.07
N ARG A 877 -13.10 11.04 -20.23
CA ARG A 877 -13.41 11.62 -18.91
C ARG A 877 -13.84 13.08 -19.13
N ILE A 878 -14.78 13.55 -18.31
CA ILE A 878 -15.28 14.92 -18.41
C ILE A 878 -15.31 15.60 -17.04
N ALA A 879 -15.04 16.89 -17.03
CA ALA A 879 -15.27 17.77 -15.90
C ALA A 879 -15.86 19.10 -16.39
N VAL A 880 -16.62 19.76 -15.53
CA VAL A 880 -17.18 21.08 -15.78
C VAL A 880 -16.69 22.06 -14.72
N ALA A 881 -16.32 23.26 -15.16
CA ALA A 881 -15.93 24.33 -14.26
C ALA A 881 -17.16 24.89 -13.51
N PRO A 882 -16.97 25.45 -12.30
CA PRO A 882 -18.08 26.04 -11.52
C PRO A 882 -18.84 27.15 -12.25
N ASP A 883 -18.25 27.77 -13.27
CA ASP A 883 -18.92 28.78 -14.09
C ASP A 883 -20.01 28.22 -15.02
N GLY A 884 -20.15 26.90 -15.13
CA GLY A 884 -21.13 26.22 -15.98
C GLY A 884 -20.92 26.44 -17.48
N ARG A 885 -19.77 27.00 -17.87
CA ARG A 885 -19.48 27.38 -19.26
C ARG A 885 -18.19 26.76 -19.78
N THR A 886 -17.25 26.37 -18.94
CA THR A 886 -16.04 25.67 -19.39
C THR A 886 -16.13 24.17 -19.13
N LEU A 887 -15.95 23.37 -20.17
CA LEU A 887 -15.86 21.91 -20.10
C LEU A 887 -14.45 21.45 -20.43
N ALA A 888 -13.91 20.52 -19.65
CA ALA A 888 -12.68 19.82 -19.97
C ALA A 888 -13.00 18.36 -20.29
N VAL A 889 -12.49 17.88 -21.41
CA VAL A 889 -12.69 16.52 -21.90
C VAL A 889 -11.34 15.87 -22.15
N ALA A 890 -11.09 14.72 -21.54
CA ALA A 890 -9.93 13.90 -21.88
C ALA A 890 -10.26 13.08 -23.14
N VAL A 891 -9.45 13.22 -24.19
CA VAL A 891 -9.59 12.49 -25.46
C VAL A 891 -8.25 11.86 -25.79
N GLY A 892 -8.14 10.54 -25.65
CA GLY A 892 -6.88 9.81 -25.80
C GLY A 892 -5.75 10.33 -24.89
N ASP A 893 -4.73 10.92 -25.50
CA ASP A 893 -3.53 11.47 -24.83
C ASP A 893 -3.60 13.01 -24.66
N ALA A 894 -4.79 13.61 -24.78
CA ALA A 894 -4.98 15.05 -24.69
C ALA A 894 -6.13 15.43 -23.77
N VAL A 895 -6.09 16.66 -23.27
CA VAL A 895 -7.22 17.34 -22.66
C VAL A 895 -7.65 18.52 -23.52
N GLU A 896 -8.91 18.52 -23.91
CA GLU A 896 -9.56 19.53 -24.75
C GLU A 896 -10.50 20.36 -23.89
N PHE A 897 -10.43 21.68 -24.04
CA PHE A 897 -11.28 22.64 -23.34
C PHE A 897 -12.32 23.19 -24.31
N TYR A 898 -13.58 23.17 -23.91
CA TYR A 898 -14.70 23.65 -24.69
C TYR A 898 -15.48 24.72 -23.95
N ASP A 899 -16.02 25.67 -24.70
CA ASP A 899 -17.02 26.59 -24.21
C ASP A 899 -18.42 25.99 -24.43
N ALA A 900 -19.15 25.73 -23.35
CA ALA A 900 -20.45 25.07 -23.38
C ALA A 900 -21.54 25.94 -24.03
N GLY A 901 -21.40 27.26 -24.03
CA GLY A 901 -22.38 28.16 -24.65
C GLY A 901 -22.26 28.22 -26.17
N THR A 902 -21.03 28.30 -26.67
CA THR A 902 -20.72 28.39 -28.11
C THR A 902 -20.41 27.04 -28.76
N GLN A 903 -20.18 26.00 -27.95
CA GLN A 903 -19.75 24.65 -28.35
C GLN A 903 -18.40 24.62 -29.08
N LYS A 904 -17.59 25.70 -28.95
CA LYS A 904 -16.28 25.81 -29.61
C LYS A 904 -15.15 25.33 -28.72
N LEU A 905 -14.12 24.76 -29.36
CA LEU A 905 -12.85 24.42 -28.71
C LEU A 905 -12.11 25.70 -28.32
N LEU A 906 -11.80 25.84 -27.03
CA LEU A 906 -11.01 26.92 -26.44
C LEU A 906 -9.51 26.64 -26.51
N GLY A 907 -9.11 25.38 -26.37
CA GLY A 907 -7.71 24.98 -26.41
C GLY A 907 -7.51 23.50 -26.16
N ARG A 908 -6.29 23.02 -26.42
CA ARG A 908 -5.90 21.62 -26.24
C ARG A 908 -4.52 21.56 -25.59
N HIS A 909 -4.38 20.71 -24.57
CA HIS A 909 -3.10 20.36 -23.97
C HIS A 909 -2.81 18.87 -24.20
N LEU A 910 -1.58 18.56 -24.56
CA LEU A 910 -1.11 17.18 -24.74
C LEU A 910 -0.54 16.67 -23.42
N ALA A 911 -1.05 15.53 -22.96
CA ALA A 911 -0.48 14.80 -21.85
C ALA A 911 0.75 13.99 -22.35
N PRO A 912 1.76 13.74 -21.50
CA PRO A 912 2.92 12.95 -21.88
C PRO A 912 2.49 11.50 -22.20
N PRO A 913 3.14 10.80 -23.15
CA PRO A 913 2.72 9.47 -23.56
C PRO A 913 2.72 8.47 -22.39
N ALA A 914 1.61 7.76 -22.23
CA ALA A 914 1.42 6.71 -21.22
C ALA A 914 2.15 5.41 -21.55
N GLY A 915 2.72 4.77 -20.54
CA GLY A 915 3.03 3.34 -20.53
C GLY A 915 1.85 2.48 -20.04
N TRP A 916 1.85 1.19 -20.39
CA TRP A 916 0.92 0.09 -19.99
C TRP A 916 -0.61 0.28 -20.15
N GLU A 917 -1.21 1.38 -19.68
CA GLU A 917 -2.67 1.47 -19.50
C GLU A 917 -3.45 2.10 -20.65
N LYS A 918 -2.78 2.39 -21.79
CA LYS A 918 -3.41 2.95 -22.98
C LYS A 918 -4.66 2.18 -23.43
N PHE A 919 -4.71 0.88 -23.13
CA PHE A 919 -5.74 -0.05 -23.58
C PHE A 919 -6.95 -0.18 -22.64
N ARG A 920 -6.86 0.22 -21.35
CA ARG A 920 -7.98 0.08 -20.39
C ARG A 920 -8.68 1.39 -20.01
N PHE A 921 -7.99 2.53 -19.93
CA PHE A 921 -8.60 3.76 -19.38
C PHE A 921 -8.29 5.07 -20.11
N GLY A 922 -7.47 5.06 -21.17
CA GLY A 922 -6.85 6.30 -21.68
C GLY A 922 -5.77 6.82 -20.74
N ASN A 923 -4.91 7.75 -21.17
CA ASN A 923 -3.81 8.22 -20.33
C ASN A 923 -4.29 9.04 -19.11
N ILE A 924 -5.36 9.80 -19.29
CA ILE A 924 -5.92 10.68 -18.25
C ILE A 924 -7.06 9.94 -17.55
N SER A 925 -6.83 9.56 -16.30
CA SER A 925 -7.75 8.77 -15.49
C SER A 925 -8.69 9.63 -14.63
N ALA A 926 -8.30 10.86 -14.29
CA ALA A 926 -9.08 11.78 -13.46
C ALA A 926 -8.98 13.24 -13.94
N LEU A 927 -10.04 14.03 -13.77
CA LEU A 927 -10.14 15.45 -14.13
C LEU A 927 -10.88 16.23 -13.04
N SER A 928 -10.31 17.30 -12.49
CA SER A 928 -11.03 18.20 -11.57
C SER A 928 -10.58 19.64 -11.73
N PHE A 929 -11.55 20.55 -11.84
CA PHE A 929 -11.27 21.98 -11.83
C PHE A 929 -11.02 22.47 -10.41
N THR A 930 -10.18 23.51 -10.28
CA THR A 930 -10.10 24.29 -9.05
C THR A 930 -11.45 24.96 -8.74
N PRO A 931 -11.78 25.23 -7.47
CA PRO A 931 -13.02 25.92 -7.08
C PRO A 931 -13.21 27.30 -7.73
N ASP A 932 -12.10 27.99 -8.06
CA ASP A 932 -12.12 29.27 -8.78
C ASP A 932 -12.26 29.11 -10.32
N GLY A 933 -12.24 27.88 -10.84
CA GLY A 933 -12.33 27.56 -12.27
C GLY A 933 -11.11 27.97 -13.10
N THR A 934 -9.99 28.40 -12.50
CA THR A 934 -8.83 28.93 -13.23
C THR A 934 -7.83 27.87 -13.66
N LYS A 935 -7.84 26.70 -13.00
CA LYS A 935 -6.93 25.58 -13.30
C LYS A 935 -7.70 24.27 -13.37
N LEU A 936 -7.11 23.32 -14.09
CA LEU A 936 -7.56 21.92 -14.15
C LEU A 936 -6.43 21.02 -13.65
N ILE A 937 -6.76 20.09 -12.75
CA ILE A 937 -5.86 19.03 -12.32
C ILE A 937 -6.27 17.74 -13.01
N THR A 938 -5.29 17.04 -13.56
CA THR A 938 -5.50 15.75 -14.22
C THR A 938 -4.60 14.67 -13.60
N GLY A 939 -5.18 13.50 -13.32
CA GLY A 939 -4.44 12.31 -12.88
C GLY A 939 -4.08 11.43 -14.08
N HIS A 940 -2.89 10.83 -14.07
CA HIS A 940 -2.33 10.11 -15.21
C HIS A 940 -1.91 8.68 -14.86
N THR A 941 -1.81 7.88 -15.91
CA THR A 941 -1.31 6.49 -15.88
C THR A 941 0.20 6.39 -15.64
N ASP A 942 0.93 7.48 -15.85
CA ASP A 942 2.37 7.59 -15.55
C ASP A 942 2.67 7.79 -14.06
N THR A 943 1.66 7.63 -13.19
CA THR A 943 1.71 7.79 -11.72
C THR A 943 1.79 9.23 -11.21
N THR A 944 1.69 10.23 -12.11
CA THR A 944 1.73 11.65 -11.76
C THR A 944 0.37 12.32 -11.89
N ALA A 945 0.26 13.54 -11.36
CA ALA A 945 -0.83 14.45 -11.68
C ALA A 945 -0.27 15.78 -12.23
N LEU A 946 -0.96 16.36 -13.20
CA LEU A 946 -0.56 17.62 -13.85
C LEU A 946 -1.58 18.71 -13.59
N VAL A 947 -1.09 19.93 -13.44
CA VAL A 947 -1.91 21.13 -13.27
C VAL A 947 -1.82 21.99 -14.53
N TRP A 948 -2.96 22.29 -15.12
CA TRP A 948 -3.11 23.03 -16.37
C TRP A 948 -3.81 24.36 -16.13
N PRO A 949 -3.43 25.44 -16.84
CA PRO A 949 -4.24 26.64 -16.90
C PRO A 949 -5.51 26.35 -17.70
N VAL A 950 -6.61 26.98 -17.33
CA VAL A 950 -7.80 27.00 -18.18
C VAL A 950 -7.59 28.05 -19.28
N PRO A 951 -7.74 27.71 -20.58
CA PRO A 951 -7.59 28.67 -21.66
C PRO A 951 -8.56 29.86 -21.54
N ALA A 952 -8.08 31.05 -21.87
CA ALA A 952 -8.92 32.24 -21.91
C ALA A 952 -9.99 32.13 -23.01
N ARG A 953 -11.16 32.71 -22.78
CA ARG A 953 -12.20 32.80 -23.81
C ARG A 953 -11.80 33.87 -24.84
N PRO A 954 -11.99 33.63 -26.15
CA PRO A 954 -11.79 34.66 -27.15
C PRO A 954 -12.64 35.90 -26.83
N GLY A 955 -12.01 37.04 -26.56
CA GLY A 955 -12.68 38.31 -26.26
C GLY A 955 -12.62 38.81 -24.81
N LYS A 956 -11.75 38.25 -23.95
CA LYS A 956 -11.38 38.82 -22.65
C LYS A 956 -9.90 39.15 -22.57
#